data_AF-A0A6H1ZRU1-F1
#
_entry.id   AF-A0A6H1ZRU1-F1
#
_cell.length_a   1.000
_cell.length_b   1.000
_cell.length_c   1.000
_cell.angle_alpha   90.00
_cell.angle_beta   90.00
_cell.angle_gamma   90.00
#
_symmetry.space_group_name_H-M   'P 1'
#
loop_
_entity.id
_entity.type
_entity.pdbx_description
1 polymer ?
#
loop_
_entity_poly.entity_id
_entity_poly.type
_entity_poly.pdbx_seq_one_letter_code
_entity_poly.pdbx_strand_id
1 'polypeptide(L)'
;QWLYDDEYLGPFTDYIPLYDRLYEKQDFQVIEMSEEDKLESIIKNLGKISNEELKKRHGWLHSIYDVKVYPKDDIVDAHIKIWGEMQDRNLPHPMKDDLDKKSRFTIQEYPPPPEMFAEIKVPIFLKPRQGYEKFEFADPHTLWKNWKLKYAPQHSIYIEPKWDGFAFGLSKDGNKIKLITEDRRRDRAHILPQVVASAKKLDANQCILFGEMLWFENTRAKEREEGMAIIAGKSPIPGDVRLYVFDITYYNGKSLVELPFSERLKYLKRVLPKDLKSVKTTPMKLVSESKEFLNTYKKFSEVEGSEGIMCKREDFKYELDGRTFLMSKVKKSYDIEVEVEKRNPKIATETKKPIPGQYLYDVIVRDLKGKPIPIGRTFSTAIKANPGEILTVRTARIRGFYTPDKKAIARFSMMWPKVLKKRTDVKKPISYKEIMKIAWVPEELQQAEVKIKFLGTRGEVEEHNPRHFFHSGVLLTYKNRKLLLDCGENLVNKFRKADPDAIAITHSHSDHLHGLAQGFSRPVFMTAHTARKAENYPLEDLRIINEGKTFGWEDFEITPFRMVHSIKAPAVALKIKVGNKVILYAPDMISIPNKVAYKDVDVYIGDGSSPVKDLIRRKGEQIFGHSSMITQIKACEKQGINHIIFTHFGKQLIEDEESMKKRILTEVPAGMVIEFANDDSVFSLEEIENIEFEKKLGFIWQYHFRGKSCHGDLRFERNDHLEGWTLDDLIKEEIPEAVTTIEQAKKEVADPTNWKIDWNTGKTKMLPTGKPQKILTQEKARQPKHWLTFRGVIPPGRVGATRFYPGVIVEKDRGWYETGTRKPYMYEYFLHGGKLKGRYIFRKLPTAGFRPRPGKEPFKLQMVWFFWRPDEQLPYILTRRAVKTGTLPPVRESWIPKEIEQKIPENLQYWKPGKRLDRFDKLKETVELFRKKKLEENYLKEKIEFLKEMDNA
;
A
#
# COMPACT_ATOMS: atom_id res chain seq x y z
N GLN A 1 -8.32 -30.57 29.61
CA GLN A 1 -9.09 -30.40 28.37
C GLN A 1 -10.36 -29.65 28.71
N TRP A 2 -10.80 -28.81 27.77
CA TRP A 2 -11.96 -27.91 27.80
C TRP A 2 -13.28 -28.61 28.18
N LEU A 3 -14.35 -27.85 28.49
CA LEU A 3 -15.52 -27.73 27.60
C LEU A 3 -16.66 -26.86 28.17
N TYR A 4 -17.32 -26.18 27.24
CA TYR A 4 -18.74 -25.83 27.19
C TYR A 4 -19.66 -26.88 27.86
N ASP A 5 -20.79 -26.43 28.39
CA ASP A 5 -22.09 -27.02 28.00
C ASP A 5 -23.22 -25.98 28.08
N ASP A 6 -24.05 -25.98 27.05
CA ASP A 6 -25.27 -25.19 26.86
C ASP A 6 -26.44 -26.13 27.10
N GLU A 7 -27.15 -26.02 28.23
CA GLU A 7 -28.60 -26.34 28.38
C GLU A 7 -28.95 -26.42 29.88
N TYR A 8 -29.65 -25.40 30.40
CA TYR A 8 -30.96 -25.51 31.08
C TYR A 8 -31.30 -24.23 31.88
N LEU A 9 -32.56 -23.84 31.72
CA LEU A 9 -33.21 -22.60 32.17
C LEU A 9 -33.76 -22.66 33.61
N GLY A 10 -33.42 -21.66 34.45
CA GLY A 10 -34.18 -21.08 35.60
C GLY A 10 -34.54 -21.96 36.82
N PRO A 11 -35.10 -21.41 37.94
CA PRO A 11 -35.41 -20.00 38.31
C PRO A 11 -34.83 -19.52 39.68
N PHE A 12 -35.06 -18.23 39.99
CA PHE A 12 -34.71 -17.40 41.17
C PHE A 12 -34.79 -18.05 42.57
N THR A 13 -33.89 -17.67 43.51
CA THR A 13 -34.19 -16.82 44.72
C THR A 13 -33.00 -16.68 45.70
N ASP A 14 -32.81 -15.44 46.18
CA ASP A 14 -32.34 -14.92 47.48
C ASP A 14 -31.01 -15.36 48.16
N TYR A 15 -30.04 -14.44 48.31
CA TYR A 15 -29.80 -13.64 49.54
C TYR A 15 -28.51 -12.78 49.52
N ILE A 16 -28.74 -11.56 50.00
CA ILE A 16 -27.96 -10.38 50.46
C ILE A 16 -26.43 -10.52 50.75
N PRO A 17 -25.62 -9.46 50.50
CA PRO A 17 -24.15 -9.48 50.54
C PRO A 17 -23.51 -9.52 51.94
N LEU A 18 -22.37 -10.19 51.99
CA LEU A 18 -21.43 -10.37 53.10
C LEU A 18 -20.69 -9.07 53.49
N TYR A 19 -21.41 -7.97 53.73
CA TYR A 19 -20.83 -6.69 54.17
C TYR A 19 -20.87 -6.50 55.71
N ASP A 20 -21.57 -7.36 56.45
CA ASP A 20 -21.88 -7.17 57.89
C ASP A 20 -21.12 -8.10 58.87
N ARG A 21 -19.88 -8.52 58.59
CA ARG A 21 -19.11 -9.37 59.54
C ARG A 21 -17.68 -8.97 59.86
N LEU A 22 -17.22 -7.77 59.49
CA LEU A 22 -15.81 -7.40 59.69
C LEU A 22 -15.55 -6.08 60.44
N TYR A 23 -16.53 -5.50 61.15
CA TYR A 23 -16.29 -4.31 61.97
C TYR A 23 -17.03 -4.32 63.33
N GLU A 24 -16.86 -5.38 64.11
CA GLU A 24 -17.05 -5.29 65.57
C GLU A 24 -15.70 -5.36 66.29
N LYS A 25 -15.47 -4.31 67.10
CA LYS A 25 -14.36 -4.10 68.06
C LYS A 25 -13.07 -3.46 67.54
N GLN A 26 -13.16 -2.18 67.20
CA GLN A 26 -12.24 -1.17 67.75
C GLN A 26 -13.02 0.11 68.04
N ASP A 27 -13.19 0.44 69.32
CA ASP A 27 -13.70 1.73 69.77
C ASP A 27 -12.70 2.82 69.39
N PHE A 28 -13.00 3.58 68.35
CA PHE A 28 -12.36 4.87 68.10
C PHE A 28 -13.36 5.96 68.46
N GLN A 29 -13.00 6.81 69.42
CA GLN A 29 -13.67 8.10 69.58
C GLN A 29 -13.45 8.92 68.30
N VAL A 30 -14.49 9.01 67.48
CA VAL A 30 -14.55 9.99 66.39
C VAL A 30 -14.87 11.34 67.02
N ILE A 31 -13.86 12.21 67.08
CA ILE A 31 -14.10 13.64 67.28
C ILE A 31 -14.58 14.14 65.91
N GLU A 32 -15.88 14.42 65.78
CA GLU A 32 -16.39 15.10 64.59
C GLU A 32 -15.77 16.51 64.51
N MET A 33 -14.98 16.77 63.47
CA MET A 33 -14.51 18.11 63.15
C MET A 33 -15.56 18.82 62.28
N SER A 34 -15.87 20.07 62.62
CA SER A 34 -16.85 20.87 61.90
C SER A 34 -16.42 21.13 60.43
N GLU A 35 -17.37 21.40 59.52
CA GLU A 35 -17.05 21.71 58.10
C GLU A 35 -16.11 22.91 57.91
N GLU A 36 -15.94 23.74 58.94
CA GLU A 36 -15.08 24.93 58.93
C GLU A 36 -13.58 24.60 59.07
N ASP A 37 -13.22 23.35 59.37
CA ASP A 37 -11.83 22.93 59.66
C ASP A 37 -11.13 22.18 58.50
N LYS A 38 -11.62 22.30 57.25
CA LYS A 38 -10.98 21.71 56.06
C LYS A 38 -10.04 22.69 55.36
N LEU A 39 -8.81 22.25 55.04
CA LEU A 39 -7.75 23.06 54.41
C LEU A 39 -8.21 23.83 53.14
N GLU A 40 -9.05 23.21 52.31
CA GLU A 40 -9.57 23.80 51.07
C GLU A 40 -10.56 24.95 51.30
N SER A 41 -11.30 24.92 52.42
CA SER A 41 -12.26 25.97 52.79
C SER A 41 -11.53 27.27 53.18
N ILE A 42 -10.39 27.12 53.83
CA ILE A 42 -9.62 28.21 54.42
C ILE A 42 -8.92 29.09 53.38
N ILE A 43 -8.52 28.54 52.23
CA ILE A 43 -7.92 29.29 51.12
C ILE A 43 -8.95 29.90 50.14
N LYS A 44 -10.25 29.71 50.38
CA LYS A 44 -11.31 30.16 49.48
C LYS A 44 -11.73 31.60 49.79
N ASN A 45 -11.92 32.39 48.72
CA ASN A 45 -12.41 33.77 48.78
C ASN A 45 -11.55 34.75 49.63
N LEU A 46 -10.23 34.57 49.67
CA LEU A 46 -9.32 35.39 50.50
C LEU A 46 -9.49 36.90 50.28
N GLY A 47 -9.65 37.35 49.04
CA GLY A 47 -9.90 38.77 48.71
C GLY A 47 -11.25 39.35 49.21
N LYS A 48 -12.14 38.54 49.79
CA LYS A 48 -13.48 38.96 50.25
C LYS A 48 -13.71 38.81 51.75
N ILE A 49 -12.75 38.22 52.50
CA ILE A 49 -12.86 38.05 53.95
C ILE A 49 -12.26 39.24 54.71
N SER A 50 -12.64 39.44 55.98
CA SER A 50 -12.11 40.51 56.82
C SER A 50 -10.65 40.27 57.21
N ASN A 51 -9.94 41.31 57.63
CA ASN A 51 -8.56 41.19 58.09
C ASN A 51 -8.43 40.34 59.37
N GLU A 52 -9.45 40.34 60.23
CA GLU A 52 -9.51 39.48 61.42
C GLU A 52 -9.65 38.00 61.05
N GLU A 53 -10.55 37.69 60.11
CA GLU A 53 -10.76 36.32 59.64
C GLU A 53 -9.54 35.79 58.88
N LEU A 54 -8.88 36.64 58.10
CA LEU A 54 -7.62 36.31 57.42
C LEU A 54 -6.51 35.96 58.42
N LYS A 55 -6.38 36.73 59.51
CA LYS A 55 -5.43 36.44 60.61
C LYS A 55 -5.79 35.16 61.38
N LYS A 56 -7.07 34.89 61.57
CA LYS A 56 -7.55 33.66 62.23
C LYS A 56 -7.18 32.41 61.42
N ARG A 57 -7.46 32.44 60.12
CA ARG A 57 -7.09 31.38 59.17
C ARG A 57 -5.59 31.16 59.07
N HIS A 58 -4.85 32.26 59.02
CA HIS A 58 -3.40 32.27 59.06
C HIS A 58 -2.87 31.59 60.34
N GLY A 59 -3.36 31.99 61.52
CA GLY A 59 -2.99 31.40 62.80
C GLY A 59 -3.35 29.91 62.93
N TRP A 60 -4.47 29.49 62.34
CA TRP A 60 -4.89 28.09 62.31
C TRP A 60 -3.90 27.21 61.55
N LEU A 61 -3.37 27.66 60.39
CA LEU A 61 -2.37 26.91 59.62
C LEU A 61 -1.10 26.64 60.42
N HIS A 62 -0.64 27.60 61.23
CA HIS A 62 0.46 27.38 62.15
C HIS A 62 0.12 26.35 63.23
N SER A 63 -1.11 26.37 63.76
CA SER A 63 -1.54 25.45 64.82
C SER A 63 -1.58 23.99 64.35
N ILE A 64 -1.82 23.75 63.05
CA ILE A 64 -1.90 22.41 62.48
C ILE A 64 -0.60 21.96 61.79
N TYR A 65 0.40 22.83 61.63
CA TYR A 65 1.61 22.52 60.85
C TYR A 65 2.43 21.34 61.39
N ASP A 66 2.46 21.19 62.71
CA ASP A 66 3.17 20.09 63.38
C ASP A 66 2.27 18.96 63.86
N VAL A 67 0.96 19.09 63.65
CA VAL A 67 -0.01 18.04 63.93
C VAL A 67 -0.20 17.25 62.62
N LYS A 68 0.00 15.93 62.62
CA LYS A 68 -0.05 15.06 61.41
C LYS A 68 -1.47 14.89 60.83
N VAL A 69 -2.26 15.95 60.76
CA VAL A 69 -3.62 15.95 60.22
C VAL A 69 -3.59 16.11 58.70
N TYR A 70 -2.67 16.92 58.16
CA TYR A 70 -2.51 17.18 56.72
C TYR A 70 -1.04 17.06 56.27
N PRO A 71 -0.77 16.76 54.98
CA PRO A 71 0.58 16.81 54.42
C PRO A 71 1.20 18.20 54.59
N LYS A 72 2.46 18.28 55.04
CA LYS A 72 3.12 19.56 55.34
C LYS A 72 3.22 20.49 54.12
N ASP A 73 3.36 19.95 52.91
CA ASP A 73 3.47 20.74 51.68
C ASP A 73 2.15 21.46 51.34
N ASP A 74 1.01 20.81 51.58
CA ASP A 74 -0.31 21.42 51.34
C ASP A 74 -0.56 22.59 52.32
N ILE A 75 -0.08 22.47 53.57
CA ILE A 75 -0.13 23.54 54.57
C ILE A 75 0.79 24.71 54.15
N VAL A 76 1.98 24.43 53.60
CA VAL A 76 2.92 25.45 53.09
C VAL A 76 2.31 26.23 51.92
N ASP A 77 1.66 25.56 50.98
CA ASP A 77 1.01 26.19 49.83
C ASP A 77 -0.20 27.03 50.23
N ALA A 78 -0.99 26.55 51.20
CA ALA A 78 -2.09 27.33 51.77
C ALA A 78 -1.58 28.57 52.51
N HIS A 79 -0.49 28.42 53.24
CA HIS A 79 0.17 29.50 53.99
C HIS A 79 0.74 30.59 53.06
N ILE A 80 1.38 30.22 51.93
CA ILE A 80 1.87 31.19 50.94
C ILE A 80 0.74 32.08 50.39
N LYS A 81 -0.43 31.50 50.11
CA LYS A 81 -1.58 32.25 49.56
C LYS A 81 -2.17 33.23 50.58
N ILE A 82 -2.31 32.80 51.82
CA ILE A 82 -2.82 33.67 52.89
C ILE A 82 -1.79 34.74 53.25
N TRP A 83 -0.50 34.40 53.30
CA TRP A 83 0.57 35.36 53.56
C TRP A 83 0.68 36.41 52.44
N GLY A 84 0.56 36.02 51.17
CA GLY A 84 0.49 36.97 50.05
C GLY A 84 -0.68 37.97 50.18
N GLU A 85 -1.88 37.49 50.51
CA GLU A 85 -3.04 38.37 50.75
C GLU A 85 -2.84 39.27 51.97
N MET A 86 -2.19 38.78 53.05
CA MET A 86 -1.84 39.62 54.20
C MET A 86 -0.82 40.70 53.84
N GLN A 87 0.15 40.41 52.96
CA GLN A 87 1.11 41.39 52.45
C GLN A 87 0.45 42.43 51.57
N ASP A 88 -0.43 42.02 50.65
CA ASP A 88 -1.21 42.94 49.79
C ASP A 88 -2.07 43.91 50.61
N ARG A 89 -2.51 43.48 51.80
CA ARG A 89 -3.27 44.30 52.76
C ARG A 89 -2.41 45.01 53.81
N ASN A 90 -1.09 44.94 53.68
CA ASN A 90 -0.11 45.57 54.56
C ASN A 90 -0.28 45.17 56.04
N LEU A 91 -0.69 43.91 56.30
CA LEU A 91 -0.87 43.37 57.64
C LEU A 91 0.47 42.86 58.20
N PRO A 92 0.77 43.12 59.49
CA PRO A 92 2.01 42.67 60.11
C PRO A 92 2.01 41.14 60.25
N HIS A 93 3.10 40.52 59.82
CA HIS A 93 3.32 39.08 59.90
C HIS A 93 4.74 38.75 60.38
N PRO A 94 4.94 38.57 61.70
CA PRO A 94 6.24 38.20 62.25
C PRO A 94 6.52 36.71 61.99
N MET A 95 7.74 36.37 61.57
CA MET A 95 8.15 34.97 61.41
C MET A 95 8.12 34.24 62.76
N LYS A 96 7.30 33.20 62.85
CA LYS A 96 6.98 32.48 64.08
C LYS A 96 7.59 31.08 64.12
N ASP A 97 7.60 30.34 63.01
CA ASP A 97 8.02 28.93 63.00
C ASP A 97 8.64 28.46 61.65
N ASP A 98 8.79 27.15 61.47
CA ASP A 98 9.39 26.54 60.26
C ASP A 98 8.50 26.67 59.01
N LEU A 99 7.18 26.83 59.20
CA LEU A 99 6.24 27.11 58.11
C LEU A 99 6.54 28.47 57.48
N ASP A 100 6.78 29.50 58.31
CA ASP A 100 7.20 30.82 57.83
C ASP A 100 8.54 30.79 57.10
N LYS A 101 9.51 30.03 57.63
CA LYS A 101 10.82 29.90 56.98
C LYS A 101 10.69 29.29 55.60
N LYS A 102 9.88 28.24 55.45
CA LYS A 102 9.66 27.56 54.17
C LYS A 102 8.87 28.40 53.18
N SER A 103 7.82 29.10 53.62
CA SER A 103 7.02 29.96 52.74
C SER A 103 7.77 31.23 52.29
N ARG A 104 8.77 31.70 53.05
CA ARG A 104 9.55 32.91 52.74
C ARG A 104 10.45 32.81 51.51
N PHE A 105 11.01 31.62 51.20
CA PHE A 105 11.96 31.47 50.09
C PHE A 105 11.33 31.65 48.70
N THR A 106 10.00 31.73 48.61
CA THR A 106 9.27 31.90 47.35
C THR A 106 9.01 33.38 47.01
N ILE A 107 9.27 34.33 47.93
CA ILE A 107 8.96 35.77 47.77
C ILE A 107 10.22 36.62 47.96
N GLN A 108 11.03 36.82 46.91
CA GLN A 108 11.99 37.93 46.83
C GLN A 108 12.37 38.25 45.37
N GLU A 109 11.75 39.28 44.77
CA GLU A 109 12.23 39.96 43.54
C GLU A 109 12.49 41.45 43.85
N TYR A 110 13.65 41.98 43.42
CA TYR A 110 14.09 43.38 43.55
C TYR A 110 13.65 44.25 42.34
N PRO A 111 13.54 45.59 42.46
CA PRO A 111 13.19 46.49 41.35
C PRO A 111 14.38 46.82 40.41
N PRO A 112 14.15 47.28 39.17
CA PRO A 112 15.19 47.46 38.14
C PRO A 112 15.91 48.84 38.14
N PRO A 113 17.12 48.94 37.54
CA PRO A 113 17.88 50.19 37.35
C PRO A 113 17.43 50.99 36.10
N PRO A 114 17.91 52.25 35.92
CA PRO A 114 17.37 53.23 34.98
C PRO A 114 17.58 52.84 33.50
N GLU A 115 16.56 53.14 32.70
CA GLU A 115 16.41 53.01 31.23
C GLU A 115 17.61 52.44 30.45
N MET A 116 17.74 51.11 30.44
CA MET A 116 18.33 50.38 29.32
C MET A 116 17.18 49.78 28.50
N PHE A 117 17.11 50.16 27.21
CA PHE A 117 16.18 49.69 26.17
C PHE A 117 15.03 48.82 26.69
N ALA A 118 13.85 49.44 26.85
CA ALA A 118 12.63 48.78 27.31
C ALA A 118 12.54 47.34 26.79
N GLU A 119 12.33 46.37 27.69
CA GLU A 119 12.34 44.95 27.35
C GLU A 119 11.50 44.72 26.08
N ILE A 120 12.14 44.23 25.03
CA ILE A 120 11.52 44.06 23.71
C ILE A 120 10.46 42.96 23.80
N LYS A 121 9.23 43.36 24.09
CA LYS A 121 8.07 42.47 24.15
C LYS A 121 7.69 42.08 22.73
N VAL A 122 7.74 40.78 22.44
CA VAL A 122 7.17 40.21 21.21
C VAL A 122 5.70 40.61 21.15
N PRO A 123 5.18 41.23 20.07
CA PRO A 123 3.75 41.57 20.00
C PRO A 123 2.85 40.32 19.94
N ILE A 124 1.54 40.52 19.93
CA ILE A 124 0.59 39.42 19.67
C ILE A 124 0.77 38.97 18.21
N PHE A 125 0.68 37.66 17.97
CA PHE A 125 0.80 37.10 16.63
C PHE A 125 -0.38 37.56 15.78
N LEU A 126 -0.07 38.19 14.63
CA LEU A 126 -1.08 38.61 13.68
C LEU A 126 -1.58 37.43 12.84
N LYS A 127 -2.89 37.18 12.90
CA LYS A 127 -3.58 36.12 12.16
C LYS A 127 -4.65 36.70 11.23
N PRO A 128 -5.05 35.96 10.18
CA PRO A 128 -6.31 36.25 9.51
C PRO A 128 -7.48 36.17 10.50
N ARG A 129 -8.50 37.00 10.28
CA ARG A 129 -9.81 36.86 10.96
C ARG A 129 -10.40 35.47 10.71
N GLN A 130 -11.27 35.02 11.62
CA GLN A 130 -11.96 33.74 11.46
C GLN A 130 -13.18 33.87 10.54
N GLY A 131 -13.47 32.82 9.79
CA GLY A 131 -14.63 32.75 8.91
C GLY A 131 -14.38 31.77 7.77
N TYR A 132 -15.03 30.61 7.83
CA TYR A 132 -14.98 29.62 6.77
C TYR A 132 -15.54 30.21 5.47
N GLU A 133 -14.83 30.02 4.35
CA GLU A 133 -15.09 30.62 3.04
C GLU A 133 -15.12 32.16 3.01
N LYS A 134 -14.57 32.79 4.06
CA LYS A 134 -14.43 34.25 4.16
C LYS A 134 -12.97 34.68 4.32
N PHE A 135 -12.23 33.98 5.18
CA PHE A 135 -10.79 34.15 5.45
C PHE A 135 -10.05 32.80 5.58
N GLU A 136 -10.80 31.70 5.67
CA GLU A 136 -10.27 30.34 5.65
C GLU A 136 -10.94 29.55 4.52
N PHE A 137 -10.17 29.08 3.55
CA PHE A 137 -10.67 28.47 2.34
C PHE A 137 -10.15 27.04 2.18
N ALA A 138 -10.94 26.22 1.52
CA ALA A 138 -10.59 24.86 1.12
C ALA A 138 -10.22 24.76 -0.38
N ASP A 139 -10.56 25.80 -1.14
CA ASP A 139 -10.40 25.86 -2.58
C ASP A 139 -9.77 27.21 -2.97
N PRO A 140 -8.69 27.20 -3.78
CA PRO A 140 -8.01 28.43 -4.20
C PRO A 140 -8.90 29.33 -5.07
N HIS A 141 -9.79 28.79 -5.90
CA HIS A 141 -10.67 29.60 -6.74
C HIS A 141 -11.65 30.42 -5.90
N THR A 142 -12.20 29.82 -4.85
CA THR A 142 -13.09 30.45 -3.90
C THR A 142 -12.37 31.54 -3.10
N LEU A 143 -11.11 31.30 -2.69
CA LEU A 143 -10.29 32.36 -2.06
C LEU A 143 -10.11 33.54 -3.01
N TRP A 144 -9.73 33.28 -4.26
CA TRP A 144 -9.53 34.33 -5.25
C TRP A 144 -10.78 35.19 -5.41
N LYS A 145 -11.93 34.54 -5.62
CA LYS A 145 -13.22 35.21 -5.82
C LYS A 145 -13.69 35.98 -4.59
N ASN A 146 -13.70 35.33 -3.42
CA ASN A 146 -14.39 35.85 -2.24
C ASN A 146 -13.49 36.69 -1.34
N TRP A 147 -12.17 36.51 -1.41
CA TRP A 147 -11.21 37.27 -0.62
C TRP A 147 -10.34 38.20 -1.47
N LYS A 148 -9.59 37.71 -2.46
CA LYS A 148 -8.67 38.57 -3.25
C LYS A 148 -9.44 39.69 -3.94
N LEU A 149 -10.46 39.38 -4.73
CA LEU A 149 -11.22 40.40 -5.47
C LEU A 149 -11.96 41.38 -4.56
N LYS A 150 -12.25 41.00 -3.32
CA LYS A 150 -13.00 41.83 -2.37
C LYS A 150 -12.10 42.73 -1.51
N TYR A 151 -11.00 42.19 -0.98
CA TYR A 151 -10.14 42.88 0.00
C TYR A 151 -8.79 43.32 -0.57
N ALA A 152 -8.42 42.83 -1.76
CA ALA A 152 -7.23 43.21 -2.52
C ALA A 152 -7.51 43.36 -4.04
N PRO A 153 -8.56 44.10 -4.47
CA PRO A 153 -8.90 44.20 -5.89
C PRO A 153 -7.77 44.79 -6.73
N GLN A 154 -7.13 45.87 -6.23
CA GLN A 154 -6.07 46.63 -6.90
C GLN A 154 -4.66 46.35 -6.33
N HIS A 155 -4.56 45.49 -5.33
CA HIS A 155 -3.29 45.19 -4.66
C HIS A 155 -2.78 43.81 -5.08
N SER A 156 -1.46 43.68 -5.15
CA SER A 156 -0.81 42.40 -5.26
C SER A 156 -0.83 41.69 -3.90
N ILE A 157 -0.75 40.36 -3.94
CA ILE A 157 -0.73 39.53 -2.74
C ILE A 157 0.52 38.66 -2.72
N TYR A 158 1.14 38.55 -1.55
CA TYR A 158 2.17 37.55 -1.30
C TYR A 158 1.50 36.21 -0.98
N ILE A 159 1.95 35.17 -1.67
CA ILE A 159 1.63 33.78 -1.35
C ILE A 159 2.85 33.16 -0.67
N GLU A 160 2.60 32.42 0.40
CA GLU A 160 3.59 31.65 1.15
C GLU A 160 3.06 30.23 1.39
N PRO A 161 3.92 29.21 1.54
CA PRO A 161 3.50 27.94 2.11
C PRO A 161 2.85 28.17 3.48
N LYS A 162 1.71 27.51 3.72
CA LYS A 162 1.15 27.45 5.06
C LYS A 162 1.82 26.29 5.78
N TRP A 163 2.90 26.59 6.48
CA TRP A 163 3.63 25.58 7.24
C TRP A 163 2.76 24.94 8.33
N ASP A 164 2.83 23.62 8.43
CA ASP A 164 2.12 22.79 9.43
C ASP A 164 3.00 22.57 10.67
N GLY A 165 3.39 23.68 11.30
CA GLY A 165 4.37 23.70 12.38
C GLY A 165 3.79 24.30 13.66
N PHE A 166 4.62 25.00 14.42
CA PHE A 166 4.19 25.82 15.55
C PHE A 166 4.67 27.26 15.38
N ALA A 167 3.77 28.23 15.54
CA ALA A 167 4.11 29.64 15.47
C ALA A 167 5.02 30.08 16.63
N PHE A 168 6.13 30.72 16.29
CA PHE A 168 7.12 31.27 17.22
C PHE A 168 7.49 32.71 16.89
N GLY A 169 7.65 33.49 17.95
CA GLY A 169 8.23 34.83 17.92
C GLY A 169 9.65 34.71 18.45
N LEU A 170 10.62 34.98 17.58
CA LEU A 170 12.03 35.03 17.94
C LEU A 170 12.37 36.46 18.32
N SER A 171 12.74 36.67 19.58
CA SER A 171 13.31 37.92 20.07
C SER A 171 14.81 37.76 20.25
N LYS A 172 15.58 38.61 19.58
CA LYS A 172 17.03 38.72 19.73
C LYS A 172 17.33 40.06 20.40
N ASP A 173 18.11 40.02 21.47
CA ASP A 173 18.70 41.18 22.12
C ASP A 173 20.16 40.87 22.48
N GLY A 174 21.08 41.30 21.61
CA GLY A 174 22.48 40.88 21.61
C GLY A 174 22.60 39.36 21.48
N ASN A 175 23.17 38.73 22.52
CA ASN A 175 23.33 37.28 22.61
C ASN A 175 22.16 36.56 23.29
N LYS A 176 21.19 37.31 23.83
CA LYS A 176 19.98 36.75 24.47
C LYS A 176 18.96 36.46 23.38
N ILE A 177 18.60 35.18 23.24
CA ILE A 177 17.58 34.72 22.29
C ILE A 177 16.41 34.15 23.10
N LYS A 178 15.21 34.68 22.86
CA LYS A 178 13.96 34.10 23.35
C LYS A 178 13.15 33.55 22.18
N LEU A 179 12.58 32.36 22.34
CA LEU A 179 11.68 31.74 21.37
C LEU A 179 10.30 31.62 22.00
N ILE A 180 9.44 32.60 21.75
CA ILE A 180 8.14 32.74 22.40
C ILE A 180 7.07 32.01 21.60
N THR A 181 6.40 31.03 22.22
CA THR A 181 5.26 30.34 21.62
C THR A 181 4.06 31.27 21.46
N GLU A 182 3.28 31.08 20.41
CA GLU A 182 2.03 31.82 20.21
C GLU A 182 1.00 31.69 21.35
N ASP A 183 0.63 30.47 21.73
CA ASP A 183 -0.57 30.24 22.55
C ASP A 183 -0.38 30.68 24.01
N ARG A 184 0.68 30.19 24.66
CA ARG A 184 0.95 30.41 26.09
C ARG A 184 2.07 31.40 26.36
N ARG A 185 2.62 32.02 25.31
CA ARG A 185 3.73 32.99 25.40
C ARG A 185 4.92 32.50 26.22
N ARG A 186 5.21 31.20 26.17
CA ARG A 186 6.32 30.55 26.88
C ARG A 186 7.61 30.65 26.07
N ASP A 187 8.72 30.90 26.74
CA ASP A 187 10.05 30.81 26.14
C ASP A 187 10.52 29.36 26.04
N ARG A 188 10.95 28.96 24.85
CA ARG A 188 11.41 27.61 24.52
C ARG A 188 12.85 27.59 24.00
N ALA A 189 13.62 28.67 24.18
CA ALA A 189 15.00 28.72 23.73
C ALA A 189 15.86 27.55 24.25
N HIS A 190 15.67 27.15 25.52
CA HIS A 190 16.43 26.08 26.18
C HIS A 190 16.30 24.70 25.54
N ILE A 191 15.14 24.37 24.93
CA ILE A 191 14.94 23.08 24.25
C ILE A 191 15.30 23.12 22.75
N LEU A 192 15.67 24.28 22.21
CA LEU A 192 15.92 24.51 20.77
C LEU A 192 17.32 25.12 20.53
N PRO A 193 18.40 24.50 21.03
CA PRO A 193 19.76 25.06 20.95
C PRO A 193 20.23 25.32 19.51
N GLN A 194 19.82 24.49 18.53
CA GLN A 194 20.15 24.65 17.12
C GLN A 194 19.54 25.92 16.49
N VAL A 195 18.31 26.26 16.90
CA VAL A 195 17.64 27.50 16.45
C VAL A 195 18.29 28.70 17.11
N VAL A 196 18.59 28.62 18.42
CA VAL A 196 19.31 29.66 19.16
C VAL A 196 20.68 29.94 18.53
N ALA A 197 21.43 28.89 18.18
CA ALA A 197 22.74 29.04 17.52
C ALA A 197 22.63 29.74 16.15
N SER A 198 21.59 29.45 15.37
CA SER A 198 21.33 30.15 14.10
C SER A 198 20.86 31.58 14.33
N ALA A 199 20.01 31.83 15.33
CA ALA A 199 19.49 33.14 15.69
C ALA A 199 20.58 34.13 16.14
N LYS A 200 21.61 33.64 16.84
CA LYS A 200 22.78 34.46 17.23
C LYS A 200 23.53 35.05 16.03
N LYS A 201 23.49 34.36 14.87
CA LYS A 201 24.15 34.76 13.62
C LYS A 201 23.34 35.74 12.76
N LEU A 202 22.14 36.15 13.19
CA LEU A 202 21.34 37.15 12.48
C LEU A 202 22.03 38.51 12.48
N ASP A 203 21.95 39.23 11.36
CA ASP A 203 22.57 40.54 11.15
C ASP A 203 21.71 41.68 11.74
N ALA A 204 21.55 41.64 13.07
CA ALA A 204 20.85 42.63 13.88
C ALA A 204 21.31 42.52 15.34
N ASN A 205 21.53 43.63 16.04
CA ASN A 205 21.74 43.61 17.49
C ASN A 205 20.43 43.32 18.22
N GLN A 206 19.33 43.90 17.74
CA GLN A 206 18.00 43.67 18.28
C GLN A 206 17.00 43.40 17.15
N CYS A 207 16.22 42.33 17.23
CA CYS A 207 15.12 42.12 16.28
C CYS A 207 14.01 41.21 16.83
N ILE A 208 12.80 41.41 16.32
CA ILE A 208 11.68 40.48 16.54
C ILE A 208 11.23 39.89 15.20
N LEU A 209 11.40 38.58 15.04
CA LEU A 209 10.96 37.83 13.88
C LEU A 209 9.77 36.93 14.22
N PHE A 210 8.86 36.75 13.26
CA PHE A 210 7.76 35.81 13.35
C PHE A 210 7.96 34.68 12.34
N GLY A 211 7.79 33.44 12.78
CA GLY A 211 7.97 32.28 11.92
C GLY A 211 7.22 31.05 12.40
N GLU A 212 7.17 30.04 11.54
CA GLU A 212 6.65 28.72 11.88
C GLU A 212 7.80 27.73 12.10
N MET A 213 7.78 27.04 13.22
CA MET A 213 8.77 26.04 13.59
C MET A 213 8.35 24.65 13.09
N LEU A 214 9.25 23.99 12.36
CA LEU A 214 9.07 22.63 11.86
C LEU A 214 10.24 21.75 12.32
N TRP A 215 9.93 20.49 12.61
CA TRP A 215 10.91 19.46 12.93
C TRP A 215 11.00 18.48 11.77
N PHE A 216 12.20 18.24 11.26
CA PHE A 216 12.45 17.34 10.15
C PHE A 216 13.15 16.05 10.60
N GLU A 217 12.78 14.96 9.94
CA GLU A 217 13.42 13.64 10.02
C GLU A 217 13.59 13.13 8.58
N ASN A 218 14.80 12.78 8.18
CA ASN A 218 15.12 12.29 6.82
C ASN A 218 14.49 13.11 5.68
N THR A 219 14.53 14.44 5.78
CA THR A 219 13.94 15.45 4.86
C THR A 219 12.43 15.65 4.91
N ARG A 220 11.69 14.85 5.69
CA ARG A 220 10.24 14.98 5.88
C ARG A 220 9.91 15.78 7.14
N ALA A 221 8.89 16.64 7.08
CA ALA A 221 8.45 17.36 8.27
C ALA A 221 7.60 16.44 9.17
N LYS A 222 7.92 16.38 10.47
CA LYS A 222 7.07 15.73 11.47
C LYS A 222 5.75 16.47 11.58
N GLU A 223 4.68 15.71 11.71
CA GLU A 223 3.36 16.30 11.93
C GLU A 223 3.29 17.02 13.28
N ARG A 224 2.38 17.99 13.39
CA ARG A 224 2.18 18.80 14.59
C ARG A 224 2.02 17.95 15.87
N GLU A 225 1.33 16.81 15.80
CA GLU A 225 1.15 15.90 16.94
C GLU A 225 2.47 15.30 17.45
N GLU A 226 3.34 14.88 16.53
CA GLU A 226 4.67 14.32 16.86
C GLU A 226 5.64 15.42 17.30
N GLY A 227 5.45 16.63 16.76
CA GLY A 227 6.16 17.83 17.13
C GLY A 227 5.76 18.44 18.48
N MET A 228 4.76 17.88 19.20
CA MET A 228 4.28 18.43 20.48
C MET A 228 5.37 18.60 21.55
N ALA A 229 6.46 17.83 21.44
CA ALA A 229 7.64 17.99 22.28
C ALA A 229 8.25 19.41 22.19
N ILE A 230 8.13 20.10 21.05
CA ILE A 230 8.56 21.50 20.90
C ILE A 230 7.78 22.43 21.84
N ILE A 231 6.49 22.17 22.06
CA ILE A 231 5.66 23.03 22.91
C ILE A 231 5.66 22.59 24.39
N ALA A 232 5.67 21.29 24.65
CA ALA A 232 5.46 20.73 25.98
C ALA A 232 6.68 20.03 26.60
N GLY A 233 7.68 19.67 25.79
CA GLY A 233 8.86 18.95 26.25
C GLY A 233 9.73 19.74 27.22
N LYS A 234 10.55 19.04 28.00
CA LYS A 234 11.52 19.65 28.92
C LYS A 234 12.96 19.47 28.47
N SER A 235 13.21 18.53 27.55
CA SER A 235 14.56 18.20 27.06
C SER A 235 14.83 18.83 25.69
N PRO A 236 16.11 19.10 25.35
CA PRO A 236 16.50 19.55 24.02
C PRO A 236 16.01 18.63 22.91
N ILE A 237 15.46 19.22 21.85
CA ILE A 237 14.94 18.47 20.71
C ILE A 237 16.11 18.07 19.80
N PRO A 238 16.33 16.76 19.56
CA PRO A 238 17.37 16.28 18.66
C PRO A 238 16.97 16.45 17.18
N GLY A 239 17.96 16.50 16.30
CA GLY A 239 17.75 16.52 14.85
C GLY A 239 17.50 17.91 14.26
N ASP A 240 16.96 17.92 13.04
CA ASP A 240 16.85 19.10 12.19
C ASP A 240 15.58 19.90 12.50
N VAL A 241 15.72 20.97 13.27
CA VAL A 241 14.61 21.88 13.58
C VAL A 241 14.85 23.22 12.88
N ARG A 242 13.82 23.71 12.19
CA ARG A 242 13.89 24.89 11.34
C ARG A 242 12.73 25.84 11.65
N LEU A 243 13.05 27.11 11.90
CA LEU A 243 12.11 28.22 12.00
C LEU A 243 12.05 28.93 10.64
N TYR A 244 10.92 28.80 9.95
CA TYR A 244 10.66 29.54 8.72
C TYR A 244 10.02 30.89 9.03
N VAL A 245 10.84 31.94 9.05
CA VAL A 245 10.40 33.31 9.35
C VAL A 245 9.70 33.94 8.17
N PHE A 246 8.58 34.60 8.44
CA PHE A 246 7.66 35.17 7.45
C PHE A 246 7.34 36.65 7.69
N ASP A 247 7.75 37.24 8.80
CA ASP A 247 7.58 38.68 9.09
C ASP A 247 8.63 39.17 10.12
N ILE A 248 8.79 40.49 10.22
CA ILE A 248 9.65 41.19 11.19
C ILE A 248 8.92 42.45 11.70
N THR A 249 8.91 42.67 13.01
CA THR A 249 8.22 43.82 13.61
C THR A 249 9.14 44.81 14.33
N TYR A 250 10.40 44.44 14.54
CA TYR A 250 11.37 45.27 15.24
C TYR A 250 12.77 45.01 14.71
N TYR A 251 13.56 46.07 14.55
CA TYR A 251 14.95 46.02 14.10
C TYR A 251 15.77 47.18 14.71
N ASN A 252 16.79 46.86 15.51
CA ASN A 252 17.78 47.77 16.09
C ASN A 252 17.19 49.09 16.61
N GLY A 253 16.39 49.06 17.68
CA GLY A 253 15.77 50.26 18.25
C GLY A 253 14.46 50.70 17.56
N LYS A 254 14.20 50.23 16.33
CA LYS A 254 13.08 50.72 15.51
C LYS A 254 11.92 49.72 15.44
N SER A 255 10.73 50.20 15.81
CA SER A 255 9.47 49.49 15.54
C SER A 255 9.12 49.57 14.05
N LEU A 256 8.75 48.43 13.47
CA LEU A 256 8.35 48.29 12.06
C LEU A 256 6.85 48.01 11.89
N VAL A 257 6.06 47.98 12.97
CA VAL A 257 4.64 47.57 12.96
C VAL A 257 3.77 48.46 12.06
N GLU A 258 4.10 49.74 11.97
CA GLU A 258 3.40 50.71 11.12
C GLU A 258 3.80 50.66 9.64
N LEU A 259 4.88 49.94 9.30
CA LEU A 259 5.33 49.82 7.92
C LEU A 259 4.45 48.81 7.15
N PRO A 260 4.20 49.06 5.85
CA PRO A 260 3.59 48.09 4.95
C PRO A 260 4.38 46.77 4.93
N PHE A 261 3.69 45.64 4.75
CA PHE A 261 4.33 44.32 4.75
C PHE A 261 5.49 44.21 3.74
N SER A 262 5.32 44.73 2.53
CA SER A 262 6.36 44.80 1.50
C SER A 262 7.65 45.48 1.99
N GLU A 263 7.55 46.53 2.81
CA GLU A 263 8.70 47.20 3.42
C GLU A 263 9.31 46.38 4.54
N ARG A 264 8.49 45.74 5.39
CA ARG A 264 8.98 44.83 6.45
C ARG A 264 9.80 43.68 5.87
N LEU A 265 9.39 43.13 4.71
CA LEU A 265 10.15 42.09 4.02
C LEU A 265 11.55 42.54 3.57
N LYS A 266 11.76 43.83 3.29
CA LYS A 266 13.12 44.34 2.99
C LYS A 266 14.02 44.28 4.22
N TYR A 267 13.50 44.58 5.41
CA TYR A 267 14.24 44.40 6.66
C TYR A 267 14.49 42.92 6.95
N LEU A 268 13.50 42.05 6.73
CA LEU A 268 13.66 40.61 6.92
C LEU A 268 14.81 40.06 6.07
N LYS A 269 14.89 40.46 4.79
CA LYS A 269 15.98 40.08 3.89
C LYS A 269 17.35 40.60 4.33
N ARG A 270 17.43 41.75 5.01
CA ARG A 270 18.69 42.30 5.54
C ARG A 270 19.17 41.51 6.77
N VAL A 271 18.24 41.08 7.63
CA VAL A 271 18.56 40.41 8.89
C VAL A 271 19.03 38.96 8.71
N LEU A 272 18.62 38.28 7.63
CA LEU A 272 18.92 36.87 7.40
C LEU A 272 20.07 36.67 6.39
N PRO A 273 21.24 36.17 6.84
CA PRO A 273 22.28 35.65 5.95
C PRO A 273 21.77 34.47 5.10
N LYS A 274 22.38 34.25 3.93
CA LYS A 274 21.93 33.24 2.96
C LYS A 274 22.05 31.78 3.42
N ASP A 275 22.91 31.48 4.41
CA ASP A 275 23.33 30.09 4.73
C ASP A 275 22.97 29.63 6.16
N LEU A 276 21.93 30.19 6.77
CA LEU A 276 21.48 29.73 8.09
C LEU A 276 20.78 28.37 8.02
N LYS A 277 21.20 27.43 8.87
CA LYS A 277 20.64 26.06 8.93
C LYS A 277 19.24 26.02 9.54
N SER A 278 19.02 26.67 10.67
CA SER A 278 17.77 26.51 11.46
C SER A 278 16.87 27.74 11.49
N VAL A 279 17.28 28.91 11.01
CA VAL A 279 16.41 30.09 10.87
C VAL A 279 16.42 30.49 9.41
N LYS A 280 15.31 30.28 8.70
CA LYS A 280 15.22 30.44 7.24
C LYS A 280 14.08 31.36 6.87
N THR A 281 14.21 32.12 5.80
CA THR A 281 13.07 32.87 5.26
C THR A 281 12.08 31.89 4.63
N THR A 282 10.79 32.06 4.90
CA THR A 282 9.73 31.36 4.16
C THR A 282 9.83 31.75 2.67
N PRO A 283 9.69 30.80 1.72
CA PRO A 283 9.62 31.18 0.31
C PRO A 283 8.32 31.94 0.06
N MET A 284 8.41 33.03 -0.70
CA MET A 284 7.29 33.94 -0.95
C MET A 284 7.25 34.29 -2.42
N LYS A 285 6.04 34.51 -2.95
CA LYS A 285 5.88 35.03 -4.30
C LYS A 285 4.78 36.07 -4.33
N LEU A 286 5.09 37.24 -4.89
CA LEU A 286 4.12 38.29 -5.16
C LEU A 286 3.34 37.92 -6.41
N VAL A 287 2.01 37.99 -6.36
CA VAL A 287 1.13 37.71 -7.50
C VAL A 287 0.03 38.76 -7.59
N SER A 288 -0.37 39.06 -8.82
CA SER A 288 -1.47 40.00 -9.10
C SER A 288 -2.57 39.36 -9.96
N GLU A 289 -2.23 38.29 -10.68
CA GLU A 289 -3.11 37.58 -11.63
C GLU A 289 -3.57 36.20 -11.16
N SER A 290 -4.77 35.80 -11.56
CA SER A 290 -5.40 34.53 -11.15
C SER A 290 -4.62 33.30 -11.61
N LYS A 291 -4.13 33.32 -12.85
CA LYS A 291 -3.36 32.19 -13.42
C LYS A 291 -2.07 31.95 -12.64
N GLU A 292 -1.36 33.03 -12.33
CA GLU A 292 -0.14 32.98 -11.53
C GLU A 292 -0.41 32.54 -10.09
N PHE A 293 -1.50 33.02 -9.50
CA PHE A 293 -1.96 32.60 -8.18
C PHE A 293 -2.19 31.08 -8.12
N LEU A 294 -2.89 30.49 -9.09
CA LEU A 294 -3.15 29.04 -9.12
C LEU A 294 -1.87 28.22 -9.30
N ASN A 295 -0.94 28.66 -10.15
CA ASN A 295 0.35 28.00 -10.33
C ASN A 295 1.19 28.06 -9.04
N THR A 296 1.17 29.20 -8.36
CA THR A 296 1.90 29.39 -7.11
C THR A 296 1.26 28.60 -5.97
N TYR A 297 -0.07 28.52 -5.91
CA TYR A 297 -0.79 27.65 -5.00
C TYR A 297 -0.36 26.19 -5.13
N LYS A 298 -0.34 25.64 -6.36
CA LYS A 298 0.11 24.26 -6.60
C LYS A 298 1.54 24.06 -6.08
N LYS A 299 2.46 24.94 -6.50
CA LYS A 299 3.87 24.88 -6.09
C LYS A 299 4.07 24.95 -4.57
N PHE A 300 3.45 25.91 -3.88
CA PHE A 300 3.69 26.16 -2.45
C PHE A 300 2.87 25.28 -1.51
N SER A 301 1.71 24.81 -1.97
CA SER A 301 0.98 23.79 -1.22
C SER A 301 1.73 22.46 -1.24
N GLU A 302 2.38 22.06 -2.35
CA GLU A 302 3.10 20.79 -2.45
C GLU A 302 4.47 20.75 -1.74
N VAL A 303 4.95 21.87 -1.19
CA VAL A 303 6.21 21.91 -0.41
C VAL A 303 6.07 21.03 0.84
N GLU A 304 7.11 20.24 1.13
CA GLU A 304 7.16 19.36 2.30
C GLU A 304 7.02 20.16 3.60
N GLY A 305 6.09 19.74 4.47
CA GLY A 305 5.70 20.48 5.67
C GLY A 305 4.65 21.59 5.46
N SER A 306 4.12 21.76 4.24
CA SER A 306 3.04 22.71 3.94
C SER A 306 1.66 22.05 3.99
N GLU A 307 0.75 22.61 4.78
CA GLU A 307 -0.68 22.26 4.83
C GLU A 307 -1.55 23.13 3.89
N GLY A 308 -0.93 23.99 3.06
CA GLY A 308 -1.67 24.84 2.12
C GLY A 308 -0.92 26.12 1.77
N ILE A 309 -1.63 27.24 1.67
CA ILE A 309 -1.00 28.55 1.44
C ILE A 309 -1.54 29.62 2.38
N MET A 310 -0.68 30.55 2.75
CA MET A 310 -1.04 31.84 3.34
C MET A 310 -1.03 32.90 2.24
N CYS A 311 -2.04 33.76 2.24
CA CYS A 311 -2.16 34.90 1.34
C CYS A 311 -2.15 36.17 2.18
N LYS A 312 -1.29 37.13 1.84
CA LYS A 312 -1.16 38.39 2.56
C LYS A 312 -1.14 39.54 1.57
N ARG A 313 -1.90 40.60 1.82
CA ARG A 313 -1.86 41.81 0.96
C ARG A 313 -0.46 42.45 1.04
N GLU A 314 0.01 43.13 0.00
CA GLU A 314 1.38 43.66 0.03
C GLU A 314 1.57 44.84 1.00
N ASP A 315 0.49 45.53 1.37
CA ASP A 315 0.52 46.82 2.08
C ASP A 315 -0.03 46.76 3.51
N PHE A 316 -0.37 45.58 4.05
CA PHE A 316 -0.96 45.51 5.40
C PHE A 316 0.06 45.90 6.49
N LYS A 317 -0.41 46.65 7.48
CA LYS A 317 0.34 46.98 8.70
C LYS A 317 0.24 45.84 9.71
N TYR A 318 1.22 45.73 10.61
CA TYR A 318 1.17 44.70 11.66
C TYR A 318 0.23 45.14 12.79
N GLU A 319 -1.06 44.79 12.68
CA GLU A 319 -2.09 45.10 13.67
C GLU A 319 -1.81 44.39 15.01
N LEU A 320 -1.74 45.17 16.09
CA LEU A 320 -1.40 44.66 17.44
C LEU A 320 -2.56 43.95 18.15
N ASP A 321 -3.78 44.06 17.61
CA ASP A 321 -4.96 43.31 18.08
C ASP A 321 -4.90 41.80 17.69
N GLY A 322 -3.94 41.43 16.85
CA GLY A 322 -3.68 40.07 16.41
C GLY A 322 -4.61 39.55 15.31
N ARG A 323 -5.52 40.35 14.72
CA ARG A 323 -6.50 39.86 13.73
C ARG A 323 -6.82 40.81 12.59
N THR A 324 -6.22 40.56 11.43
CA THR A 324 -6.48 41.33 10.21
C THR A 324 -7.40 40.62 9.21
N PHE A 325 -8.16 41.40 8.43
CA PHE A 325 -8.90 40.93 7.25
C PHE A 325 -8.04 40.90 5.98
N LEU A 326 -6.83 41.48 6.05
CA LEU A 326 -5.86 41.59 4.95
C LEU A 326 -4.95 40.36 4.80
N MET A 327 -5.27 39.30 5.54
CA MET A 327 -4.70 37.98 5.39
C MET A 327 -5.80 36.94 5.16
N SER A 328 -5.47 35.88 4.45
CA SER A 328 -6.32 34.72 4.24
C SER A 328 -5.47 33.47 4.10
N LYS A 329 -6.11 32.30 4.15
CA LYS A 329 -5.43 31.01 4.02
C LYS A 329 -6.26 30.02 3.23
N VAL A 330 -5.59 29.22 2.40
CA VAL A 330 -6.15 27.98 1.85
C VAL A 330 -5.51 26.83 2.61
N LYS A 331 -6.32 25.92 3.15
CA LYS A 331 -5.82 24.64 3.66
C LYS A 331 -6.06 23.57 2.60
N LYS A 332 -5.11 22.65 2.45
CA LYS A 332 -5.33 21.41 1.73
C LYS A 332 -6.55 20.73 2.32
N SER A 333 -7.43 20.30 1.44
CA SER A 333 -8.57 19.48 1.82
C SER A 333 -8.85 18.51 0.69
N TYR A 334 -9.38 17.37 1.07
CA TYR A 334 -9.75 16.28 0.19
C TYR A 334 -11.27 16.18 0.21
N ASP A 335 -11.87 16.24 -0.97
CA ASP A 335 -13.25 15.84 -1.17
C ASP A 335 -13.24 14.34 -1.47
N ILE A 336 -13.72 13.55 -0.51
CA ILE A 336 -13.74 12.10 -0.62
C ILE A 336 -15.18 11.58 -0.59
N GLU A 337 -15.45 10.58 -1.41
CA GLU A 337 -16.70 9.83 -1.37
C GLU A 337 -16.62 8.75 -0.29
N VAL A 338 -17.46 8.85 0.75
CA VAL A 338 -17.49 7.87 1.84
C VAL A 338 -18.88 7.26 1.98
N GLU A 339 -18.94 5.99 2.40
CA GLU A 339 -20.19 5.26 2.58
C GLU A 339 -20.71 5.49 4.02
N VAL A 340 -22.01 5.79 4.14
CA VAL A 340 -22.66 5.94 5.44
C VAL A 340 -22.85 4.56 6.06
N GLU A 341 -22.26 4.32 7.22
CA GLU A 341 -22.52 3.12 8.01
C GLU A 341 -23.74 3.34 8.91
N LYS A 342 -23.77 4.48 9.61
CA LYS A 342 -24.84 4.79 10.58
C LYS A 342 -25.19 6.27 10.57
N ARG A 343 -26.50 6.56 10.61
CA ARG A 343 -27.00 7.91 10.89
C ARG A 343 -27.27 8.08 12.39
N ASN A 344 -26.74 9.14 12.97
CA ASN A 344 -26.91 9.52 14.36
C ASN A 344 -27.62 10.89 14.45
N PRO A 345 -28.55 11.09 15.39
CA PRO A 345 -29.16 12.40 15.62
C PRO A 345 -28.13 13.35 16.26
N LYS A 346 -28.16 14.63 15.89
CA LYS A 346 -27.44 15.65 16.66
C LYS A 346 -28.21 15.92 17.95
N ILE A 347 -27.60 15.67 19.10
CA ILE A 347 -28.21 15.94 20.40
C ILE A 347 -27.84 17.37 20.84
N ALA A 348 -28.83 18.14 21.27
CA ALA A 348 -28.62 19.46 21.85
C ALA A 348 -27.95 19.35 23.23
N THR A 349 -26.96 20.19 23.48
CA THR A 349 -26.17 20.13 24.73
C THR A 349 -27.03 20.41 25.96
N GLU A 350 -27.93 21.40 25.86
CA GLU A 350 -28.79 21.87 26.94
C GLU A 350 -29.98 20.94 27.19
N THR A 351 -30.77 20.63 26.16
CA THR A 351 -32.03 19.88 26.32
C THR A 351 -31.86 18.36 26.27
N LYS A 352 -30.66 17.87 25.90
CA LYS A 352 -30.35 16.44 25.66
C LYS A 352 -31.28 15.73 24.67
N LYS A 353 -32.08 16.49 23.90
CA LYS A 353 -33.00 15.98 22.88
C LYS A 353 -32.37 16.06 21.48
N PRO A 354 -32.79 15.20 20.54
CA PRO A 354 -32.43 15.32 19.12
C PRO A 354 -32.85 16.68 18.55
N ILE A 355 -31.95 17.34 17.83
CA ILE A 355 -32.24 18.56 17.07
C ILE A 355 -32.87 18.13 15.73
N PRO A 356 -34.14 18.49 15.46
CA PRO A 356 -34.79 18.14 14.20
C PRO A 356 -34.01 18.66 12.99
N GLY A 357 -33.89 17.84 11.95
CA GLY A 357 -33.23 18.22 10.69
C GLY A 357 -31.70 18.30 10.73
N GLN A 358 -31.04 17.90 11.82
CA GLN A 358 -29.58 17.86 11.93
C GLN A 358 -29.05 16.44 12.16
N TYR A 359 -28.15 16.00 11.28
CA TYR A 359 -27.67 14.62 11.23
C TYR A 359 -26.14 14.54 11.33
N LEU A 360 -25.66 13.53 12.04
CA LEU A 360 -24.25 13.11 12.11
C LEU A 360 -24.14 11.71 11.47
N TYR A 361 -23.06 11.42 10.75
CA TYR A 361 -22.89 10.11 10.11
C TYR A 361 -21.60 9.44 10.58
N ASP A 362 -21.69 8.19 11.03
CA ASP A 362 -20.53 7.30 11.07
C ASP A 362 -20.33 6.77 9.66
N VAL A 363 -19.12 6.96 9.14
CA VAL A 363 -18.78 6.64 7.76
C VAL A 363 -17.62 5.65 7.70
N ILE A 364 -17.63 4.86 6.63
CA ILE A 364 -16.67 3.80 6.36
C ILE A 364 -16.07 3.96 4.96
N VAL A 365 -14.89 3.36 4.80
CA VAL A 365 -14.34 2.95 3.50
C VAL A 365 -14.21 1.43 3.51
N ARG A 366 -13.80 0.82 2.39
CA ARG A 366 -13.62 -0.64 2.32
C ARG A 366 -12.18 -0.97 1.93
N ASP A 367 -11.62 -2.00 2.54
CA ASP A 367 -10.28 -2.52 2.18
C ASP A 367 -10.28 -3.24 0.83
N LEU A 368 -9.10 -3.71 0.39
CA LEU A 368 -8.97 -4.47 -0.88
C LEU A 368 -9.83 -5.75 -0.92
N LYS A 369 -10.14 -6.33 0.25
CA LYS A 369 -10.99 -7.53 0.38
C LYS A 369 -12.48 -7.20 0.48
N GLY A 370 -12.83 -5.91 0.60
CA GLY A 370 -14.19 -5.39 0.73
C GLY A 370 -14.69 -5.23 2.17
N LYS A 371 -13.84 -5.48 3.17
CA LYS A 371 -14.16 -5.34 4.59
C LYS A 371 -14.32 -3.84 4.93
N PRO A 372 -15.38 -3.45 5.65
CA PRO A 372 -15.55 -2.06 6.09
C PRO A 372 -14.45 -1.68 7.08
N ILE A 373 -13.83 -0.52 6.86
CA ILE A 373 -12.89 0.15 7.75
C ILE A 373 -13.52 1.49 8.15
N PRO A 374 -13.75 1.75 9.45
CA PRO A 374 -14.24 3.03 9.93
C PRO A 374 -13.28 4.16 9.55
N ILE A 375 -13.81 5.26 8.99
CA ILE A 375 -13.02 6.47 8.65
C ILE A 375 -13.36 7.66 9.56
N GLY A 376 -14.47 7.59 10.29
CA GLY A 376 -14.79 8.49 11.39
C GLY A 376 -16.25 8.96 11.38
N ARG A 377 -16.53 9.98 12.18
CA ARG A 377 -17.85 10.61 12.27
C ARG A 377 -17.84 11.99 11.62
N THR A 378 -18.84 12.30 10.80
CA THR A 378 -18.98 13.61 10.15
C THR A 378 -19.43 14.70 11.12
N PHE A 379 -19.26 15.97 10.74
CA PHE A 379 -19.96 17.09 11.35
C PHE A 379 -21.46 17.06 11.05
N SER A 380 -22.23 17.83 11.83
CA SER A 380 -23.68 17.91 11.67
C SER A 380 -24.05 18.56 10.35
N THR A 381 -25.08 18.03 9.69
CA THR A 381 -25.56 18.54 8.40
C THR A 381 -27.08 18.43 8.30
N ALA A 382 -27.69 19.31 7.51
CA ALA A 382 -29.10 19.21 7.11
C ALA A 382 -29.33 18.18 5.99
N ILE A 383 -28.25 17.71 5.34
CA ILE A 383 -28.33 16.72 4.26
C ILE A 383 -28.72 15.37 4.85
N LYS A 384 -29.90 14.87 4.48
CA LYS A 384 -30.39 13.56 4.91
C LYS A 384 -29.86 12.44 4.01
N ALA A 385 -29.16 11.50 4.64
CA ALA A 385 -28.70 10.26 4.04
C ALA A 385 -29.06 9.05 4.92
N ASN A 386 -29.07 7.87 4.32
CA ASN A 386 -29.33 6.58 4.95
C ASN A 386 -28.08 5.69 4.89
N PRO A 387 -27.97 4.68 5.77
CA PRO A 387 -26.92 3.66 5.67
C PRO A 387 -26.81 3.06 4.26
N GLY A 388 -25.57 2.90 3.78
CA GLY A 388 -25.23 2.44 2.43
C GLY A 388 -25.22 3.54 1.35
N GLU A 389 -25.76 4.74 1.62
CA GLU A 389 -25.65 5.86 0.69
C GLU A 389 -24.26 6.51 0.77
N ILE A 390 -23.85 7.18 -0.31
CA ILE A 390 -22.53 7.81 -0.43
C ILE A 390 -22.65 9.32 -0.21
N LEU A 391 -21.76 9.85 0.63
CA LEU A 391 -21.61 11.27 0.88
C LEU A 391 -20.27 11.75 0.33
N THR A 392 -20.26 12.93 -0.28
CA THR A 392 -19.00 13.67 -0.47
C THR A 392 -18.71 14.40 0.84
N VAL A 393 -17.61 14.01 1.48
CA VAL A 393 -17.11 14.61 2.73
C VAL A 393 -15.79 15.30 2.43
N ARG A 394 -15.73 16.58 2.78
CA ARG A 394 -14.50 17.36 2.76
C ARG A 394 -13.76 17.17 4.07
N THR A 395 -12.48 16.82 4.02
CA THR A 395 -11.62 16.66 5.19
C THR A 395 -10.26 17.30 4.95
N ALA A 396 -9.66 17.89 5.97
CA ALA A 396 -8.34 18.51 5.86
C ALA A 396 -7.20 17.47 5.84
N ARG A 397 -7.36 16.40 6.61
CA ARG A 397 -6.37 15.32 6.76
C ARG A 397 -7.06 13.98 6.94
N ILE A 398 -6.41 12.90 6.53
CA ILE A 398 -6.79 11.51 6.84
C ILE A 398 -5.60 10.81 7.49
N ARG A 399 -5.80 10.11 8.60
CA ARG A 399 -4.75 9.36 9.30
C ARG A 399 -5.12 7.89 9.43
N GLY A 400 -4.20 6.99 9.09
CA GLY A 400 -4.37 5.55 9.30
C GLY A 400 -3.89 5.11 10.69
N PHE A 401 -4.66 4.24 11.35
CA PHE A 401 -4.31 3.57 12.60
C PHE A 401 -4.21 2.07 12.37
N TYR A 402 -3.12 1.47 12.79
CA TYR A 402 -2.78 0.07 12.51
C TYR A 402 -3.21 -0.86 13.64
N THR A 403 -3.39 -2.14 13.32
CA THR A 403 -3.52 -3.22 14.29
C THR A 403 -2.24 -3.35 15.14
N PRO A 404 -2.29 -3.92 16.36
CA PRO A 404 -1.12 -4.04 17.24
C PRO A 404 0.08 -4.76 16.61
N ASP A 405 -0.16 -5.70 15.70
CA ASP A 405 0.86 -6.43 14.95
C ASP A 405 1.41 -5.66 13.73
N LYS A 406 0.95 -4.41 13.51
CA LYS A 406 1.29 -3.52 12.40
C LYS A 406 1.05 -4.11 10.99
N LYS A 407 0.26 -5.19 10.84
CA LYS A 407 0.02 -5.86 9.55
C LYS A 407 -1.15 -5.27 8.73
N ALA A 408 -2.08 -4.56 9.36
CA ALA A 408 -3.25 -4.01 8.67
C ALA A 408 -3.74 -2.70 9.30
N ILE A 409 -4.50 -1.91 8.54
CA ILE A 409 -5.18 -0.72 9.07
C ILE A 409 -6.45 -1.15 9.80
N ALA A 410 -6.53 -0.81 11.08
CA ALA A 410 -7.69 -1.03 11.92
C ALA A 410 -8.79 0.02 11.67
N ARG A 411 -8.39 1.29 11.52
CA ARG A 411 -9.30 2.41 11.21
C ARG A 411 -8.56 3.58 10.58
N PHE A 412 -9.30 4.42 9.89
CA PHE A 412 -8.87 5.77 9.53
C PHE A 412 -9.50 6.81 10.48
N SER A 413 -9.01 8.04 10.41
CA SER A 413 -9.61 9.20 11.07
C SER A 413 -9.51 10.42 10.16
N MET A 414 -10.60 11.20 10.11
CA MET A 414 -10.66 12.46 9.37
C MET A 414 -10.56 13.67 10.28
N MET A 415 -9.86 14.70 9.81
CA MET A 415 -9.83 16.02 10.44
C MET A 415 -10.84 16.97 9.77
N TRP A 416 -11.78 17.49 10.55
CA TRP A 416 -12.87 18.37 10.10
C TRP A 416 -13.75 17.81 8.97
N PRO A 417 -14.37 16.63 9.15
CA PRO A 417 -15.17 15.95 8.12
C PRO A 417 -16.52 16.64 7.85
N LYS A 418 -16.55 17.59 6.91
CA LYS A 418 -17.75 18.35 6.52
C LYS A 418 -18.49 17.66 5.38
N VAL A 419 -19.78 17.37 5.55
CA VAL A 419 -20.62 16.85 4.47
C VAL A 419 -20.95 17.97 3.48
N LEU A 420 -20.59 17.79 2.21
CA LEU A 420 -20.88 18.75 1.14
C LEU A 420 -22.19 18.43 0.42
N LYS A 421 -22.34 17.17 -0.01
CA LYS A 421 -23.52 16.71 -0.75
C LYS A 421 -23.69 15.20 -0.64
N LYS A 422 -24.92 14.75 -0.83
CA LYS A 422 -25.22 13.34 -1.10
C LYS A 422 -24.95 13.03 -2.57
N ARG A 423 -24.24 11.94 -2.86
CA ARG A 423 -23.95 11.50 -4.23
C ARG A 423 -24.91 10.40 -4.61
N THR A 424 -25.78 10.69 -5.57
CA THR A 424 -26.70 9.71 -6.18
C THR A 424 -26.15 9.18 -7.51
N ASP A 425 -25.17 9.88 -8.09
CA ASP A 425 -24.47 9.59 -9.33
C ASP A 425 -23.29 8.61 -9.16
N VAL A 426 -22.73 8.55 -7.94
CA VAL A 426 -21.59 7.68 -7.64
C VAL A 426 -22.07 6.36 -7.05
N LYS A 427 -21.62 5.25 -7.64
CA LYS A 427 -22.00 3.89 -7.20
C LYS A 427 -21.05 3.27 -6.16
N LYS A 428 -19.86 3.84 -5.95
CA LYS A 428 -18.85 3.32 -5.02
C LYS A 428 -18.12 4.45 -4.28
N PRO A 429 -17.86 4.31 -2.97
CA PRO A 429 -17.01 5.26 -2.24
C PRO A 429 -15.56 5.18 -2.73
N ILE A 430 -14.72 6.11 -2.27
CA ILE A 430 -13.28 6.15 -2.54
C ILE A 430 -12.64 4.78 -2.28
N SER A 431 -11.74 4.37 -3.18
CA SER A 431 -11.10 3.06 -3.06
C SER A 431 -10.03 3.04 -1.96
N TYR A 432 -9.73 1.83 -1.43
CA TYR A 432 -8.65 1.64 -0.47
C TYR A 432 -7.29 2.16 -1.00
N LYS A 433 -7.00 1.97 -2.29
CA LYS A 433 -5.75 2.45 -2.88
C LYS A 433 -5.69 3.97 -2.92
N GLU A 434 -6.79 4.64 -3.25
CA GLU A 434 -6.85 6.09 -3.31
C GLU A 434 -6.77 6.72 -1.92
N ILE A 435 -7.47 6.16 -0.93
CA ILE A 435 -7.37 6.67 0.45
C ILE A 435 -5.96 6.48 1.01
N MET A 436 -5.26 5.38 0.69
CA MET A 436 -3.88 5.17 1.12
C MET A 436 -2.88 6.17 0.52
N LYS A 437 -3.17 6.74 -0.65
CA LYS A 437 -2.33 7.79 -1.27
C LYS A 437 -2.44 9.13 -0.54
N ILE A 438 -3.57 9.41 0.11
CA ILE A 438 -3.85 10.69 0.77
C ILE A 438 -3.80 10.58 2.30
N ALA A 439 -3.90 9.37 2.85
CA ALA A 439 -3.80 9.13 4.28
C ALA A 439 -2.34 9.18 4.73
N TRP A 440 -2.09 9.84 5.86
CA TRP A 440 -0.80 9.76 6.51
C TRP A 440 -0.57 8.37 7.11
N VAL A 441 0.63 7.83 6.86
CA VAL A 441 1.10 6.50 7.25
C VAL A 441 2.53 6.64 7.81
N PRO A 442 2.85 6.04 8.98
CA PRO A 442 4.22 6.03 9.51
C PRO A 442 5.22 5.49 8.49
N GLU A 443 6.42 6.08 8.42
CA GLU A 443 7.46 5.75 7.44
C GLU A 443 7.88 4.26 7.48
N GLU A 444 7.92 3.67 8.68
CA GLU A 444 8.16 2.24 8.92
C GLU A 444 7.15 1.30 8.22
N LEU A 445 5.97 1.83 7.90
CA LEU A 445 4.84 1.11 7.32
C LEU A 445 4.49 1.60 5.90
N GLN A 446 5.21 2.62 5.40
CA GLN A 446 5.26 2.86 3.98
C GLN A 446 6.04 1.69 3.37
N GLN A 447 5.35 0.78 2.68
CA GLN A 447 6.03 -0.15 1.79
C GLN A 447 6.78 0.71 0.75
N ALA A 448 8.08 0.93 0.97
CA ALA A 448 8.93 1.55 0.00
C ALA A 448 8.96 0.61 -1.21
N GLU A 449 8.31 1.06 -2.27
CA GLU A 449 8.13 0.29 -3.49
C GLU A 449 9.46 0.27 -4.27
N VAL A 450 9.93 -0.91 -4.66
CA VAL A 450 11.07 -1.02 -5.58
C VAL A 450 10.54 -0.82 -7.00
N LYS A 451 10.86 0.34 -7.58
CA LYS A 451 10.48 0.69 -8.96
C LYS A 451 11.62 0.40 -9.92
N ILE A 452 11.29 -0.27 -11.00
CA ILE A 452 12.19 -0.57 -12.11
C ILE A 452 11.71 0.21 -13.32
N LYS A 453 12.48 1.22 -13.76
CA LYS A 453 12.18 1.97 -14.97
C LYS A 453 13.19 1.66 -16.06
N PHE A 454 12.74 1.19 -17.21
CA PHE A 454 13.60 0.98 -18.37
C PHE A 454 13.74 2.29 -19.14
N LEU A 455 14.88 2.97 -19.03
CA LEU A 455 15.14 4.20 -19.79
C LEU A 455 15.38 3.89 -21.27
N GLY A 456 16.02 2.75 -21.54
CA GLY A 456 16.25 2.19 -22.86
C GLY A 456 16.34 0.67 -22.82
N THR A 457 15.91 0.03 -23.91
CA THR A 457 15.71 -1.42 -24.02
C THR A 457 16.37 -2.04 -25.24
N ARG A 458 17.04 -1.26 -26.09
CA ARG A 458 17.65 -1.72 -27.34
C ARG A 458 19.08 -2.21 -27.12
N GLY A 459 19.46 -3.32 -27.75
CA GLY A 459 20.87 -3.72 -27.86
C GLY A 459 21.64 -2.97 -28.95
N GLU A 460 22.87 -3.39 -29.24
CA GLU A 460 23.67 -2.88 -30.36
C GLU A 460 23.15 -3.41 -31.71
N VAL A 461 22.05 -2.83 -32.19
CA VAL A 461 21.47 -3.10 -33.51
C VAL A 461 21.03 -1.80 -34.19
N GLU A 462 21.07 -1.77 -35.53
CA GLU A 462 20.69 -0.59 -36.31
C GLU A 462 19.17 -0.36 -36.27
N GLU A 463 18.40 -1.46 -36.26
CA GLU A 463 16.94 -1.43 -36.24
C GLU A 463 16.42 -0.80 -34.96
N HIS A 464 15.41 0.04 -35.10
CA HIS A 464 14.72 0.65 -33.98
C HIS A 464 13.27 0.91 -34.34
N ASN A 465 12.45 1.04 -33.30
CA ASN A 465 11.08 1.49 -33.44
C ASN A 465 10.74 2.42 -32.26
N PRO A 466 9.58 3.10 -32.25
CA PRO A 466 9.24 4.03 -31.16
C PRO A 466 9.19 3.43 -29.75
N ARG A 467 9.12 2.09 -29.63
CA ARG A 467 9.11 1.37 -28.34
C ARG A 467 10.50 0.96 -27.88
N HIS A 468 11.44 0.81 -28.81
CA HIS A 468 12.83 0.38 -28.59
C HIS A 468 13.78 1.26 -29.41
N PHE A 469 14.00 2.48 -28.94
CA PHE A 469 14.86 3.47 -29.57
C PHE A 469 16.19 3.64 -28.81
N PHE A 470 16.13 3.63 -27.49
CA PHE A 470 17.27 3.90 -26.62
C PHE A 470 18.01 2.61 -26.26
N HIS A 471 19.34 2.69 -26.25
CA HIS A 471 20.23 1.63 -25.77
C HIS A 471 20.00 1.35 -24.28
N SER A 472 20.46 0.17 -23.84
CA SER A 472 20.27 -0.36 -22.50
C SER A 472 20.49 0.66 -21.38
N GLY A 473 19.50 0.75 -20.49
CA GLY A 473 19.59 1.49 -19.24
C GLY A 473 18.38 1.26 -18.34
N VAL A 474 18.61 0.78 -17.13
CA VAL A 474 17.56 0.40 -16.16
C VAL A 474 17.72 1.19 -14.87
N LEU A 475 16.78 2.06 -14.56
CA LEU A 475 16.77 2.87 -13.34
C LEU A 475 15.98 2.16 -12.23
N LEU A 476 16.70 1.70 -11.21
CA LEU A 476 16.11 1.23 -9.96
C LEU A 476 15.88 2.41 -9.03
N THR A 477 14.66 2.55 -8.50
CA THR A 477 14.33 3.55 -7.49
C THR A 477 13.78 2.85 -6.25
N TYR A 478 14.37 3.14 -5.10
CA TYR A 478 13.90 2.66 -3.80
C TYR A 478 14.00 3.79 -2.78
N LYS A 479 12.90 4.05 -2.07
CA LYS A 479 12.74 5.27 -1.24
C LYS A 479 13.06 6.52 -2.09
N ASN A 480 14.11 7.26 -1.75
CA ASN A 480 14.57 8.45 -2.46
C ASN A 480 15.92 8.23 -3.18
N ARG A 481 16.37 6.98 -3.34
CA ARG A 481 17.64 6.64 -3.99
C ARG A 481 17.41 6.04 -5.37
N LYS A 482 18.24 6.46 -6.34
CA LYS A 482 18.20 6.02 -7.73
C LYS A 482 19.53 5.39 -8.15
N LEU A 483 19.50 4.12 -8.51
CA LEU A 483 20.63 3.40 -9.09
C LEU A 483 20.35 3.12 -10.56
N LEU A 484 21.20 3.63 -11.45
CA LEU A 484 21.12 3.32 -12.88
C LEU A 484 22.01 2.11 -13.19
N LEU A 485 21.45 1.08 -13.83
CA LEU A 485 22.17 -0.06 -14.37
C LEU A 485 22.36 0.15 -15.87
N ASP A 486 23.61 0.20 -16.30
CA ASP A 486 24.03 0.51 -17.67
C ASP A 486 23.54 1.87 -18.21
N CYS A 487 24.35 2.45 -19.10
CA CYS A 487 24.13 3.75 -19.70
C CYS A 487 24.64 3.75 -21.16
N GLY A 488 23.84 3.21 -22.07
CA GLY A 488 24.18 3.15 -23.49
C GLY A 488 24.35 4.50 -24.18
N GLU A 489 25.01 4.48 -25.33
CA GLU A 489 25.45 5.68 -26.09
C GLU A 489 24.38 6.76 -26.28
N ASN A 490 23.18 6.40 -26.72
CA ASN A 490 22.12 7.37 -27.03
C ASN A 490 21.23 7.71 -25.81
N LEU A 491 21.60 7.27 -24.60
CA LEU A 491 20.83 7.50 -23.37
C LEU A 491 21.11 8.85 -22.69
N VAL A 492 22.06 9.66 -23.21
CA VAL A 492 22.61 10.85 -22.53
C VAL A 492 21.55 11.76 -21.94
N ASN A 493 20.60 12.20 -22.77
CA ASN A 493 19.54 13.12 -22.35
C ASN A 493 18.59 12.49 -21.33
N LYS A 494 18.31 11.19 -21.46
CA LYS A 494 17.41 10.46 -20.56
C LYS A 494 18.05 10.24 -19.20
N PHE A 495 19.32 9.82 -19.14
CA PHE A 495 19.98 9.62 -17.84
C PHE A 495 20.19 10.94 -17.10
N ARG A 496 20.58 12.02 -17.81
CA ARG A 496 20.71 13.37 -17.20
C ARG A 496 19.40 13.85 -16.60
N LYS A 497 18.28 13.61 -17.29
CA LYS A 497 16.94 13.93 -16.77
C LYS A 497 16.51 13.02 -15.63
N ALA A 498 16.90 11.74 -15.65
CA ALA A 498 16.62 10.80 -14.58
C ALA A 498 17.37 11.14 -13.29
N ASP A 499 18.53 11.78 -13.41
CA ASP A 499 19.40 12.24 -12.32
C ASP A 499 19.70 11.12 -11.31
N PRO A 500 20.39 10.03 -11.73
CA PRO A 500 20.69 8.91 -10.85
C PRO A 500 21.71 9.30 -9.76
N ASP A 501 21.58 8.73 -8.57
CA ASP A 501 22.52 8.98 -7.46
C ASP A 501 23.81 8.17 -7.61
N ALA A 502 23.74 7.01 -8.27
CA ALA A 502 24.88 6.19 -8.67
C ALA A 502 24.58 5.38 -9.93
N ILE A 503 25.64 4.86 -10.55
CA ILE A 503 25.57 4.05 -11.77
C ILE A 503 26.36 2.76 -11.59
N ALA A 504 25.84 1.61 -12.02
CA ALA A 504 26.56 0.36 -12.10
C ALA A 504 26.61 -0.13 -13.55
N ILE A 505 27.81 -0.39 -14.07
CA ILE A 505 28.04 -0.83 -15.44
C ILE A 505 28.41 -2.30 -15.49
N THR A 506 27.71 -3.07 -16.32
CA THR A 506 27.91 -4.51 -16.50
C THR A 506 29.17 -4.81 -17.31
N HIS A 507 29.42 -4.07 -18.39
CA HIS A 507 30.59 -4.28 -19.26
C HIS A 507 30.87 -3.10 -20.22
N SER A 508 32.00 -3.17 -20.91
CA SER A 508 32.49 -2.10 -21.80
C SER A 508 32.02 -2.26 -23.24
N HIS A 509 30.73 -2.00 -23.48
CA HIS A 509 30.13 -2.00 -24.82
C HIS A 509 29.35 -0.71 -25.09
N SER A 510 29.10 -0.40 -26.36
CA SER A 510 28.56 0.90 -26.80
C SER A 510 27.17 1.19 -26.24
N ASP A 511 26.32 0.19 -26.24
CA ASP A 511 24.95 0.16 -25.71
C ASP A 511 24.87 0.00 -24.18
N HIS A 512 26.01 -0.10 -23.47
CA HIS A 512 26.05 -0.21 -22.00
C HIS A 512 26.85 0.88 -21.28
N LEU A 513 27.87 1.46 -21.90
CA LEU A 513 28.83 2.35 -21.23
C LEU A 513 28.93 3.75 -21.87
N HIS A 514 28.78 3.87 -23.19
CA HIS A 514 29.21 5.07 -23.90
C HIS A 514 28.37 6.32 -23.60
N GLY A 515 27.19 6.19 -23.00
CA GLY A 515 26.43 7.35 -22.52
C GLY A 515 27.19 8.16 -21.45
N LEU A 516 28.18 7.55 -20.79
CA LEU A 516 29.05 8.21 -19.81
C LEU A 516 30.24 8.97 -20.42
N ALA A 517 30.40 9.01 -21.75
CA ALA A 517 31.52 9.71 -22.39
C ALA A 517 31.57 11.22 -22.04
N GLN A 518 30.42 11.83 -21.71
CA GLN A 518 30.32 13.23 -21.27
C GLN A 518 30.55 13.44 -19.76
N GLY A 519 30.92 12.38 -19.04
CA GLY A 519 31.25 12.42 -17.62
C GLY A 519 30.06 12.32 -16.66
N PHE A 520 30.40 12.00 -15.41
CA PHE A 520 29.48 11.85 -14.29
C PHE A 520 30.23 12.03 -12.96
N SER A 521 29.67 12.82 -12.04
CA SER A 521 30.36 13.23 -10.81
C SER A 521 30.04 12.37 -9.57
N ARG A 522 29.04 11.49 -9.63
CA ARG A 522 28.62 10.62 -8.52
C ARG A 522 29.17 9.19 -8.71
N PRO A 523 29.02 8.27 -7.73
CA PRO A 523 29.62 6.94 -7.81
C PRO A 523 29.28 6.17 -9.09
N VAL A 524 30.30 5.64 -9.76
CA VAL A 524 30.19 4.71 -10.88
C VAL A 524 30.90 3.40 -10.53
N PHE A 525 30.14 2.31 -10.47
CA PHE A 525 30.63 0.98 -10.14
C PHE A 525 30.88 0.17 -11.42
N MET A 526 32.10 -0.31 -11.62
CA MET A 526 32.42 -1.19 -12.75
C MET A 526 33.64 -2.07 -12.47
N THR A 527 33.82 -3.15 -13.24
CA THR A 527 34.99 -4.02 -13.07
C THR A 527 36.28 -3.31 -13.49
N ALA A 528 37.44 -3.78 -13.03
CA ALA A 528 38.74 -3.22 -13.43
C ALA A 528 38.96 -3.29 -14.95
N HIS A 529 38.43 -4.30 -15.63
CA HIS A 529 38.50 -4.40 -17.09
C HIS A 529 37.68 -3.32 -17.78
N THR A 530 36.44 -3.12 -17.34
CA THR A 530 35.56 -2.07 -17.86
C THR A 530 36.14 -0.68 -17.61
N ALA A 531 36.71 -0.44 -16.43
CA ALA A 531 37.34 0.83 -16.06
C ALA A 531 38.50 1.21 -16.99
N ARG A 532 39.33 0.25 -17.41
CA ARG A 532 40.41 0.50 -18.39
C ARG A 532 39.87 0.97 -19.74
N LYS A 533 38.68 0.52 -20.14
CA LYS A 533 38.03 0.97 -21.38
C LYS A 533 37.36 2.34 -21.25
N ALA A 534 37.10 2.79 -20.02
CA ALA A 534 36.53 4.08 -19.70
C ALA A 534 37.58 5.09 -19.18
N GLU A 535 38.89 4.83 -19.36
CA GLU A 535 39.96 5.63 -18.75
C GLU A 535 39.94 7.11 -19.16
N ASN A 536 39.43 7.40 -20.37
CA ASN A 536 39.32 8.75 -20.91
C ASN A 536 37.98 9.44 -20.55
N TYR A 537 37.10 8.78 -19.80
CA TYR A 537 35.79 9.35 -19.45
C TYR A 537 35.95 10.21 -18.19
N PRO A 538 35.34 11.41 -18.12
CA PRO A 538 35.44 12.26 -16.95
C PRO A 538 34.54 11.75 -15.79
N LEU A 539 35.01 10.72 -15.09
CA LEU A 539 34.31 10.08 -13.96
C LEU A 539 34.99 10.47 -12.64
N GLU A 540 34.31 11.27 -11.81
CA GLU A 540 34.93 11.82 -10.57
C GLU A 540 34.99 10.80 -9.41
N ASP A 541 34.02 9.88 -9.33
CA ASP A 541 33.94 8.84 -8.29
C ASP A 541 33.81 7.44 -8.92
N LEU A 542 34.91 6.97 -9.53
CA LEU A 542 35.00 5.63 -10.10
C LEU A 542 35.34 4.59 -9.02
N ARG A 543 34.49 3.57 -8.87
CA ARG A 543 34.63 2.51 -7.87
C ARG A 543 34.77 1.13 -8.53
N ILE A 544 35.89 0.48 -8.28
CA ILE A 544 36.17 -0.84 -8.84
C ILE A 544 35.43 -1.93 -8.05
N ILE A 545 34.66 -2.75 -8.77
CA ILE A 545 33.96 -3.92 -8.21
C ILE A 545 34.62 -5.22 -8.67
N ASN A 546 34.51 -6.25 -7.83
CA ASN A 546 35.16 -7.55 -8.04
C ASN A 546 34.13 -8.66 -8.14
N GLU A 547 34.30 -9.54 -9.12
CA GLU A 547 33.44 -10.72 -9.33
C GLU A 547 33.31 -11.55 -8.03
N GLY A 548 32.07 -11.92 -7.71
CA GLY A 548 31.71 -12.73 -6.54
C GLY A 548 31.78 -12.00 -5.19
N LYS A 549 32.25 -10.75 -5.12
CA LYS A 549 32.32 -9.96 -3.88
C LYS A 549 31.14 -9.01 -3.77
N THR A 550 30.30 -9.23 -2.76
CA THR A 550 29.19 -8.32 -2.43
C THR A 550 29.73 -7.00 -1.89
N PHE A 551 29.15 -5.89 -2.35
CA PHE A 551 29.39 -4.56 -1.80
C PHE A 551 28.05 -3.86 -1.51
N GLY A 552 28.04 -3.03 -0.47
CA GLY A 552 26.89 -2.20 -0.12
C GLY A 552 27.04 -0.78 -0.66
N TRP A 553 25.95 -0.23 -1.17
CA TRP A 553 25.82 1.19 -1.46
C TRP A 553 24.43 1.65 -0.99
N GLU A 554 24.41 2.43 0.09
CA GLU A 554 23.16 2.91 0.71
C GLU A 554 22.21 1.74 1.03
N ASP A 555 20.99 1.73 0.47
CA ASP A 555 19.97 0.67 0.63
C ASP A 555 20.16 -0.54 -0.31
N PHE A 556 21.25 -0.60 -1.09
CA PHE A 556 21.50 -1.63 -2.10
C PHE A 556 22.69 -2.52 -1.72
N GLU A 557 22.49 -3.84 -1.72
CA GLU A 557 23.56 -4.84 -1.66
C GLU A 557 23.75 -5.47 -3.05
N ILE A 558 24.91 -5.27 -3.66
CA ILE A 558 25.16 -5.65 -5.07
C ILE A 558 26.29 -6.67 -5.13
N THR A 559 26.07 -7.77 -5.87
CA THR A 559 27.06 -8.82 -6.10
C THR A 559 27.21 -9.05 -7.60
N PRO A 560 28.37 -8.72 -8.20
CA PRO A 560 28.63 -8.98 -9.61
C PRO A 560 29.03 -10.45 -9.83
N PHE A 561 28.45 -11.12 -10.81
CA PHE A 561 28.77 -12.50 -11.20
C PHE A 561 29.23 -12.54 -12.65
N ARG A 562 30.36 -13.19 -12.92
CA ARG A 562 30.88 -13.33 -14.29
C ARG A 562 29.87 -13.99 -15.23
N MET A 563 29.72 -13.40 -16.42
CA MET A 563 28.93 -13.94 -17.52
C MET A 563 29.82 -14.47 -18.64
N VAL A 564 29.32 -15.46 -19.37
CA VAL A 564 29.85 -15.86 -20.67
C VAL A 564 29.06 -15.06 -21.72
N HIS A 565 29.72 -14.12 -22.39
CA HIS A 565 29.10 -13.26 -23.41
C HIS A 565 30.12 -12.86 -24.50
N SER A 566 31.09 -11.99 -24.19
CA SER A 566 32.08 -11.47 -25.14
C SER A 566 33.50 -11.74 -24.69
N ILE A 567 34.37 -12.09 -25.65
CA ILE A 567 35.82 -12.25 -25.44
C ILE A 567 36.50 -10.88 -25.30
N LYS A 568 35.98 -9.84 -25.99
CA LYS A 568 36.57 -8.49 -26.01
C LYS A 568 36.10 -7.63 -24.84
N ALA A 569 34.85 -7.82 -24.40
CA ALA A 569 34.23 -7.09 -23.31
C ALA A 569 33.62 -8.08 -22.29
N PRO A 570 34.44 -8.63 -21.38
CA PRO A 570 33.97 -9.47 -20.28
C PRO A 570 32.86 -8.75 -19.49
N ALA A 571 31.79 -9.48 -19.20
CA ALA A 571 30.59 -8.93 -18.60
C ALA A 571 30.24 -9.58 -17.27
N VAL A 572 29.55 -8.82 -16.41
CA VAL A 572 29.01 -9.31 -15.14
C VAL A 572 27.50 -9.13 -15.06
N ALA A 573 26.81 -10.14 -14.54
CA ALA A 573 25.44 -10.02 -14.07
C ALA A 573 25.46 -9.34 -12.69
N LEU A 574 24.49 -8.48 -12.40
CA LEU A 574 24.37 -7.81 -11.12
C LEU A 574 23.23 -8.44 -10.32
N LYS A 575 23.56 -9.14 -9.23
CA LYS A 575 22.58 -9.57 -8.24
C LYS A 575 22.42 -8.46 -7.20
N ILE A 576 21.23 -7.88 -7.13
CA ILE A 576 20.94 -6.67 -6.36
C ILE A 576 19.86 -7.01 -5.34
N LYS A 577 20.20 -6.91 -4.06
CA LYS A 577 19.23 -7.00 -2.96
C LYS A 577 18.91 -5.59 -2.48
N VAL A 578 17.63 -5.25 -2.49
CA VAL A 578 17.10 -3.93 -2.12
C VAL A 578 15.76 -4.10 -1.41
N GLY A 579 15.63 -3.54 -0.21
CA GLY A 579 14.48 -3.82 0.66
C GLY A 579 14.36 -5.32 0.96
N ASN A 580 13.19 -5.90 0.68
CA ASN A 580 12.94 -7.34 0.79
C ASN A 580 13.01 -8.08 -0.56
N LYS A 581 13.53 -7.44 -1.62
CA LYS A 581 13.56 -7.96 -2.99
C LYS A 581 14.97 -8.27 -3.44
N VAL A 582 15.09 -9.27 -4.31
CA VAL A 582 16.32 -9.67 -4.97
C VAL A 582 16.12 -9.68 -6.49
N ILE A 583 16.86 -8.82 -7.18
CA ILE A 583 16.86 -8.68 -8.64
C ILE A 583 18.14 -9.28 -9.19
N LEU A 584 18.06 -10.05 -10.28
CA LEU A 584 19.22 -10.48 -11.04
C LEU A 584 19.19 -9.83 -12.43
N TYR A 585 20.08 -8.86 -12.67
CA TYR A 585 20.21 -8.17 -13.95
C TYR A 585 21.33 -8.79 -14.79
N ALA A 586 20.97 -9.37 -15.93
CA ALA A 586 21.86 -10.03 -16.87
C ALA A 586 21.43 -9.70 -18.32
N PRO A 587 21.70 -8.46 -18.77
CA PRO A 587 21.14 -7.94 -20.02
C PRO A 587 21.81 -8.51 -21.26
N ASP A 588 23.01 -9.10 -21.12
CA ASP A 588 23.78 -9.59 -22.26
C ASP A 588 24.53 -10.89 -21.91
N MET A 589 23.99 -12.05 -22.30
CA MET A 589 24.56 -13.34 -21.86
C MET A 589 24.25 -14.59 -22.69
N ILE A 590 25.24 -15.50 -22.75
CA ILE A 590 25.05 -16.94 -22.99
C ILE A 590 24.67 -17.66 -21.69
N SER A 591 25.45 -17.45 -20.62
CA SER A 591 25.22 -18.12 -19.35
C SER A 591 25.92 -17.44 -18.18
N ILE A 592 25.38 -17.66 -16.97
CA ILE A 592 26.06 -17.39 -15.70
C ILE A 592 26.55 -18.75 -15.15
N PRO A 593 27.87 -19.02 -15.14
CA PRO A 593 28.42 -20.29 -14.66
C PRO A 593 28.14 -20.52 -13.17
N ASN A 594 28.29 -19.48 -12.35
CA ASN A 594 28.07 -19.58 -10.91
C ASN A 594 26.57 -19.58 -10.59
N LYS A 595 26.02 -20.75 -10.24
CA LYS A 595 24.58 -20.91 -9.98
C LYS A 595 24.07 -20.19 -8.72
N VAL A 596 24.96 -19.79 -7.81
CA VAL A 596 24.60 -18.98 -6.64
C VAL A 596 23.95 -17.64 -7.03
N ALA A 597 24.25 -17.14 -8.24
CA ALA A 597 23.63 -15.93 -8.78
C ALA A 597 22.10 -16.02 -8.82
N TYR A 598 21.54 -17.20 -9.14
CA TYR A 598 20.10 -17.41 -9.31
C TYR A 598 19.34 -17.70 -8.00
N LYS A 599 20.05 -17.95 -6.89
CA LYS A 599 19.42 -18.32 -5.62
C LYS A 599 18.61 -17.15 -5.05
N ASP A 600 17.39 -17.42 -4.59
CA ASP A 600 16.51 -16.45 -3.91
C ASP A 600 16.22 -15.20 -4.76
N VAL A 601 16.23 -15.32 -6.10
CA VAL A 601 15.92 -14.23 -7.02
C VAL A 601 14.42 -14.11 -7.19
N ASP A 602 13.87 -12.93 -6.89
CA ASP A 602 12.45 -12.62 -7.08
C ASP A 602 12.17 -12.26 -8.54
N VAL A 603 13.02 -11.42 -9.15
CA VAL A 603 12.87 -10.97 -10.54
C VAL A 603 14.19 -11.10 -11.30
N TYR A 604 14.14 -11.79 -12.43
CA TYR A 604 15.24 -11.89 -13.38
C TYR A 604 15.03 -10.92 -14.54
N ILE A 605 16.00 -10.06 -14.81
CA ILE A 605 16.01 -9.15 -15.96
C ILE A 605 17.05 -9.66 -16.95
N GLY A 606 16.59 -10.18 -18.09
CA GLY A 606 17.41 -10.98 -19.01
C GLY A 606 17.59 -10.38 -20.40
N ASP A 607 18.52 -10.99 -21.14
CA ASP A 607 18.91 -10.65 -22.52
C ASP A 607 17.82 -11.03 -23.54
N GLY A 608 17.37 -10.04 -24.31
CA GLY A 608 16.35 -10.15 -25.35
C GLY A 608 16.90 -10.15 -26.77
N SER A 609 18.22 -10.30 -26.95
CA SER A 609 18.91 -10.20 -28.24
C SER A 609 18.47 -11.26 -29.25
N SER A 610 18.08 -12.44 -28.76
CA SER A 610 17.56 -13.52 -29.60
C SER A 610 16.29 -14.15 -29.04
N PRO A 611 15.18 -14.18 -29.80
CA PRO A 611 13.93 -14.78 -29.35
C PRO A 611 13.97 -16.30 -29.13
N VAL A 612 14.44 -17.06 -30.13
CA VAL A 612 14.18 -18.50 -30.20
C VAL A 612 15.45 -19.35 -30.30
N LYS A 613 16.52 -18.85 -30.94
CA LYS A 613 17.73 -19.63 -31.22
C LYS A 613 18.94 -19.01 -30.54
N ASP A 614 19.77 -19.83 -29.92
CA ASP A 614 21.02 -19.34 -29.33
C ASP A 614 21.96 -18.87 -30.45
N LEU A 615 22.59 -17.71 -30.26
CA LEU A 615 23.54 -17.09 -31.19
C LEU A 615 24.97 -17.31 -30.71
N ILE A 616 25.38 -18.57 -30.57
CA ILE A 616 26.69 -18.94 -30.01
C ILE A 616 27.72 -19.12 -31.14
N ARG A 617 28.85 -18.42 -31.02
CA ARG A 617 30.03 -18.54 -31.90
C ARG A 617 31.22 -19.06 -31.11
N ARG A 618 32.21 -19.64 -31.81
CA ARG A 618 33.44 -20.19 -31.22
C ARG A 618 34.68 -19.57 -31.83
N LYS A 619 35.68 -19.28 -31.00
CA LYS A 619 37.04 -18.92 -31.43
C LYS A 619 38.02 -19.70 -30.55
N GLY A 620 38.57 -20.78 -31.09
CA GLY A 620 39.31 -21.76 -30.29
C GLY A 620 38.40 -22.44 -29.27
N GLU A 621 38.84 -22.54 -28.01
CA GLU A 621 38.06 -23.09 -26.88
C GLU A 621 37.04 -22.11 -26.29
N GLN A 622 37.10 -20.83 -26.67
CA GLN A 622 36.23 -19.79 -26.11
C GLN A 622 34.94 -19.64 -26.93
N ILE A 623 33.81 -19.56 -26.22
CA ILE A 623 32.48 -19.29 -26.79
C ILE A 623 32.06 -17.85 -26.50
N PHE A 624 31.33 -17.24 -27.45
CA PHE A 624 30.81 -15.87 -27.32
C PHE A 624 29.50 -15.70 -28.10
N GLY A 625 28.67 -14.73 -27.72
CA GLY A 625 27.35 -14.45 -28.29
C GLY A 625 26.24 -14.39 -27.25
N HIS A 626 25.03 -14.83 -27.63
CA HIS A 626 23.81 -14.65 -26.81
C HIS A 626 23.02 -15.96 -26.69
N SER A 627 22.40 -16.18 -25.53
CA SER A 627 21.40 -17.23 -25.35
C SER A 627 20.01 -16.73 -25.72
N SER A 628 19.18 -17.60 -26.31
CA SER A 628 17.80 -17.24 -26.62
C SER A 628 16.97 -17.02 -25.36
N MET A 629 15.92 -16.22 -25.47
CA MET A 629 14.94 -16.02 -24.40
C MET A 629 14.33 -17.35 -23.94
N ILE A 630 14.07 -18.29 -24.87
CA ILE A 630 13.59 -19.65 -24.52
C ILE A 630 14.60 -20.41 -23.64
N THR A 631 15.89 -20.36 -23.98
CA THR A 631 16.95 -21.01 -23.18
C THR A 631 17.02 -20.38 -21.78
N GLN A 632 16.89 -19.05 -21.68
CA GLN A 632 16.90 -18.34 -20.41
C GLN A 632 15.66 -18.66 -19.55
N ILE A 633 14.47 -18.74 -20.14
CA ILE A 633 13.22 -19.15 -19.47
C ILE A 633 13.41 -20.54 -18.83
N LYS A 634 13.93 -21.51 -19.59
CA LYS A 634 14.19 -22.87 -19.09
C LYS A 634 15.25 -22.90 -18.00
N ALA A 635 16.25 -22.02 -18.08
CA ALA A 635 17.26 -21.89 -17.02
C ALA A 635 16.64 -21.35 -15.73
N CYS A 636 15.83 -20.29 -15.81
CA CYS A 636 15.12 -19.71 -14.68
C CYS A 636 14.14 -20.70 -14.04
N GLU A 637 13.43 -21.49 -14.85
CA GLU A 637 12.51 -22.54 -14.38
C GLU A 637 13.22 -23.56 -13.51
N LYS A 638 14.38 -24.05 -13.96
CA LYS A 638 15.18 -24.99 -13.18
C LYS A 638 15.69 -24.41 -11.86
N GLN A 639 15.79 -23.08 -11.76
CA GLN A 639 16.23 -22.39 -10.55
C GLN A 639 15.06 -21.89 -9.68
N GLY A 640 13.81 -22.11 -10.09
CA GLY A 640 12.62 -21.71 -9.34
C GLY A 640 12.28 -20.21 -9.45
N ILE A 641 12.88 -19.49 -10.41
CA ILE A 641 12.59 -18.07 -10.66
C ILE A 641 11.35 -17.99 -11.54
N ASN A 642 10.28 -17.41 -11.03
CA ASN A 642 8.98 -17.41 -11.71
C ASN A 642 8.65 -16.09 -12.43
N HIS A 643 9.48 -15.06 -12.29
CA HIS A 643 9.24 -13.77 -12.93
C HIS A 643 10.47 -13.29 -13.70
N ILE A 644 10.26 -13.02 -14.98
CA ILE A 644 11.28 -12.62 -15.93
C ILE A 644 10.82 -11.37 -16.68
N ILE A 645 11.71 -10.38 -16.78
CA ILE A 645 11.53 -9.20 -17.62
C ILE A 645 12.65 -9.21 -18.66
N PHE A 646 12.31 -9.31 -19.95
CA PHE A 646 13.29 -9.20 -21.02
C PHE A 646 13.52 -7.74 -21.41
N THR A 647 14.78 -7.42 -21.69
CA THR A 647 15.26 -6.12 -22.20
C THR A 647 16.39 -6.37 -23.21
N HIS A 648 17.14 -5.35 -23.62
CA HIS A 648 18.26 -5.51 -24.55
C HIS A 648 17.85 -6.25 -25.84
N PHE A 649 16.85 -5.73 -26.54
CA PHE A 649 16.28 -6.41 -27.70
C PHE A 649 17.14 -6.30 -28.95
N GLY A 650 17.26 -7.42 -29.65
CA GLY A 650 17.93 -7.51 -30.95
C GLY A 650 16.95 -7.38 -32.12
N LYS A 651 17.52 -7.30 -33.32
CA LYS A 651 16.84 -7.07 -34.60
C LYS A 651 15.50 -7.81 -34.76
N GLN A 652 15.49 -9.13 -34.56
CA GLN A 652 14.31 -9.97 -34.82
C GLN A 652 13.07 -9.57 -34.00
N LEU A 653 13.26 -9.14 -32.75
CA LEU A 653 12.12 -8.71 -31.92
C LEU A 653 11.68 -7.29 -32.25
N ILE A 654 12.62 -6.41 -32.62
CA ILE A 654 12.31 -5.03 -32.99
C ILE A 654 11.51 -4.97 -34.30
N GLU A 655 11.81 -5.85 -35.25
CA GLU A 655 11.12 -5.92 -36.55
C GLU A 655 9.72 -6.56 -36.46
N ASP A 656 9.54 -7.61 -35.63
CA ASP A 656 8.28 -8.37 -35.53
C ASP A 656 7.93 -8.74 -34.07
N GLU A 657 7.71 -7.71 -33.25
CA GLU A 657 7.53 -7.83 -31.80
C GLU A 657 6.36 -8.76 -31.41
N GLU A 658 5.18 -8.59 -32.01
CA GLU A 658 3.96 -9.32 -31.64
C GLU A 658 4.05 -10.82 -31.95
N SER A 659 4.54 -11.17 -33.15
CA SER A 659 4.72 -12.56 -33.56
C SER A 659 5.76 -13.27 -32.70
N MET A 660 6.91 -12.60 -32.45
CA MET A 660 7.98 -13.16 -31.62
C MET A 660 7.53 -13.35 -30.17
N LYS A 661 6.84 -12.36 -29.58
CA LYS A 661 6.25 -12.50 -28.24
C LYS A 661 5.30 -13.68 -28.17
N LYS A 662 4.38 -13.81 -29.13
CA LYS A 662 3.43 -14.93 -29.18
C LYS A 662 4.16 -16.28 -29.21
N ARG A 663 5.23 -16.40 -30.00
CA ARG A 663 6.05 -17.61 -30.10
C ARG A 663 6.84 -17.93 -28.83
N ILE A 664 7.33 -16.91 -28.12
CA ILE A 664 8.00 -17.12 -26.83
C ILE A 664 6.98 -17.57 -25.80
N LEU A 665 5.82 -16.91 -25.73
CA LEU A 665 4.75 -17.20 -24.79
C LEU A 665 4.17 -18.63 -24.93
N THR A 666 4.26 -19.26 -26.11
CA THR A 666 3.88 -20.67 -26.28
C THR A 666 4.83 -21.66 -25.60
N GLU A 667 6.07 -21.25 -25.32
CA GLU A 667 7.13 -22.07 -24.70
C GLU A 667 7.25 -21.82 -23.19
N VAL A 668 6.44 -20.90 -22.65
CA VAL A 668 6.50 -20.50 -21.23
C VAL A 668 5.85 -21.55 -20.33
N PRO A 669 6.58 -22.08 -19.33
CA PRO A 669 6.01 -23.00 -18.34
C PRO A 669 4.87 -22.39 -17.54
N ALA A 670 3.91 -23.21 -17.12
CA ALA A 670 2.78 -22.77 -16.31
C ALA A 670 3.27 -22.22 -14.95
N GLY A 671 2.82 -21.01 -14.59
CA GLY A 671 3.19 -20.35 -13.34
C GLY A 671 4.34 -19.35 -13.47
N MET A 672 4.91 -19.18 -14.67
CA MET A 672 5.86 -18.12 -14.96
C MET A 672 5.19 -16.87 -15.52
N VAL A 673 5.76 -15.73 -15.15
CA VAL A 673 5.42 -14.40 -15.63
C VAL A 673 6.56 -13.93 -16.51
N ILE A 674 6.28 -13.69 -17.79
CA ILE A 674 7.25 -13.15 -18.75
C ILE A 674 6.75 -11.80 -19.23
N GLU A 675 7.55 -10.77 -18.99
CA GLU A 675 7.29 -9.41 -19.44
C GLU A 675 8.36 -8.95 -20.42
N PHE A 676 7.99 -8.04 -21.31
CA PHE A 676 8.88 -7.44 -22.29
C PHE A 676 8.89 -5.95 -22.05
N ALA A 677 10.02 -5.41 -21.62
CA ALA A 677 10.15 -3.99 -21.32
C ALA A 677 10.00 -3.15 -22.60
N ASN A 678 9.47 -1.93 -22.49
CA ASN A 678 9.63 -0.92 -23.53
C ASN A 678 10.44 0.25 -22.96
N ASP A 679 10.91 1.13 -23.82
CA ASP A 679 11.47 2.40 -23.38
C ASP A 679 10.41 3.17 -22.55
N ASP A 680 10.85 3.72 -21.43
CA ASP A 680 10.04 4.39 -20.40
C ASP A 680 9.02 3.51 -19.64
N SER A 681 9.00 2.19 -19.88
CA SER A 681 8.18 1.28 -19.08
C SER A 681 8.64 1.28 -17.61
N VAL A 682 7.66 1.22 -16.70
CA VAL A 682 7.87 1.21 -15.25
C VAL A 682 7.19 -0.01 -14.67
N PHE A 683 7.93 -0.79 -13.88
CA PHE A 683 7.45 -1.94 -13.15
C PHE A 683 7.61 -1.68 -11.65
N SER A 684 6.64 -2.11 -10.86
CA SER A 684 6.70 -2.09 -9.39
C SER A 684 6.78 -3.51 -8.89
N LEU A 685 7.80 -3.84 -8.11
CA LEU A 685 7.98 -5.19 -7.58
C LEU A 685 6.90 -5.60 -6.56
N GLU A 686 6.19 -4.64 -6.00
CA GLU A 686 5.07 -4.82 -5.08
C GLU A 686 3.73 -4.94 -5.82
N GLU A 687 3.60 -4.35 -7.02
CA GLU A 687 2.47 -4.60 -7.92
C GLU A 687 2.61 -5.94 -8.65
N ILE A 688 3.84 -6.38 -8.90
CA ILE A 688 4.17 -7.70 -9.46
C ILE A 688 3.72 -8.83 -8.52
N GLU A 689 3.79 -8.63 -7.20
CA GLU A 689 3.18 -9.53 -6.20
C GLU A 689 1.65 -9.48 -6.20
N ASN A 690 1.06 -8.41 -6.73
CA ASN A 690 -0.39 -8.19 -6.84
C ASN A 690 -0.94 -8.44 -8.25
N ILE A 691 -0.11 -8.89 -9.21
CA ILE A 691 -0.66 -9.70 -10.28
C ILE A 691 -1.03 -11.03 -9.62
N GLU A 692 -2.26 -11.09 -9.09
CA GLU A 692 -2.96 -12.37 -8.97
C GLU A 692 -3.04 -12.95 -10.38
N PHE A 693 -1.96 -13.59 -10.83
CA PHE A 693 -2.12 -14.72 -11.69
C PHE A 693 -2.92 -15.69 -10.84
N GLU A 694 -4.19 -15.90 -11.22
CA GLU A 694 -4.85 -17.16 -10.94
C GLU A 694 -3.85 -18.23 -11.37
N LYS A 695 -3.13 -18.80 -10.39
CA LYS A 695 -2.18 -19.88 -10.60
C LYS A 695 -2.95 -20.91 -11.41
N LYS A 696 -2.63 -21.06 -12.71
CA LYS A 696 -3.31 -22.03 -13.57
C LYS A 696 -3.05 -23.40 -12.97
N LEU A 697 -4.05 -23.92 -12.26
CA LEU A 697 -3.92 -25.15 -11.50
C LEU A 697 -3.69 -26.29 -12.49
N GLY A 698 -2.67 -27.10 -12.24
CA GLY A 698 -2.31 -28.21 -13.10
C GLY A 698 -3.31 -29.38 -13.00
N PHE A 699 -3.42 -30.18 -14.06
CA PHE A 699 -4.00 -31.52 -13.98
C PHE A 699 -3.04 -32.56 -14.58
N ILE A 700 -3.21 -33.81 -14.15
CA ILE A 700 -2.49 -34.95 -14.71
C ILE A 700 -3.43 -36.15 -14.86
N TRP A 701 -3.29 -36.87 -15.97
CA TRP A 701 -3.89 -38.17 -16.18
C TRP A 701 -2.81 -39.25 -16.13
N GLN A 702 -2.97 -40.23 -15.24
CA GLN A 702 -2.05 -41.36 -15.08
C GLN A 702 -2.81 -42.68 -15.19
N TYR A 703 -2.18 -43.70 -15.77
CA TYR A 703 -2.68 -45.06 -15.69
C TYR A 703 -2.00 -45.79 -14.54
N HIS A 704 -2.80 -46.44 -13.71
CA HIS A 704 -2.36 -47.19 -12.54
C HIS A 704 -2.65 -48.68 -12.73
N PHE A 705 -1.61 -49.42 -13.07
CA PHE A 705 -1.62 -50.86 -13.26
C PHE A 705 -1.36 -51.59 -11.94
N ARG A 706 -2.04 -52.71 -11.75
CA ARG A 706 -1.94 -53.61 -10.60
C ARG A 706 -2.03 -55.05 -11.11
N GLY A 707 -0.94 -55.56 -11.67
CA GLY A 707 -0.94 -56.81 -12.42
C GLY A 707 -1.71 -56.66 -13.74
N LYS A 708 -2.78 -57.44 -13.92
CA LYS A 708 -3.62 -57.40 -15.14
C LYS A 708 -4.70 -56.31 -15.13
N SER A 709 -4.96 -55.71 -13.98
CA SER A 709 -5.96 -54.66 -13.81
C SER A 709 -5.33 -53.27 -13.98
N CYS A 710 -6.06 -52.34 -14.60
CA CYS A 710 -5.64 -50.95 -14.74
C CYS A 710 -6.85 -50.01 -14.57
N HIS A 711 -6.61 -48.83 -14.00
CA HIS A 711 -7.56 -47.72 -14.01
C HIS A 711 -6.84 -46.41 -14.36
N GLY A 712 -7.60 -45.45 -14.89
CA GLY A 712 -7.13 -44.09 -15.09
C GLY A 712 -7.29 -43.27 -13.82
N ASP A 713 -6.34 -42.41 -13.53
CA ASP A 713 -6.41 -41.45 -12.43
C ASP A 713 -6.24 -40.03 -12.99
N LEU A 714 -7.32 -39.24 -12.90
CA LEU A 714 -7.29 -37.82 -13.24
C LEU A 714 -7.19 -37.00 -11.96
N ARG A 715 -6.07 -36.30 -11.76
CA ARG A 715 -5.80 -35.48 -10.58
C ARG A 715 -5.75 -34.01 -10.96
N PHE A 716 -6.30 -33.18 -10.10
CA PHE A 716 -6.42 -31.73 -10.22
C PHE A 716 -5.70 -31.07 -9.05
N GLU A 717 -4.75 -30.19 -9.35
CA GLU A 717 -4.06 -29.41 -8.33
C GLU A 717 -5.02 -28.45 -7.62
N ARG A 718 -4.92 -28.38 -6.28
CA ARG A 718 -5.44 -27.31 -5.42
C ARG A 718 -4.28 -26.67 -4.66
N ASN A 719 -4.55 -25.59 -3.93
CA ASN A 719 -3.51 -24.81 -3.25
C ASN A 719 -2.64 -25.66 -2.31
N ASP A 720 -3.22 -26.61 -1.58
CA ASP A 720 -2.59 -27.43 -0.54
C ASP A 720 -2.63 -28.95 -0.81
N HIS A 721 -3.55 -29.44 -1.65
CA HIS A 721 -3.73 -30.88 -1.93
C HIS A 721 -4.11 -31.16 -3.39
N LEU A 722 -4.35 -32.42 -3.73
CA LEU A 722 -4.94 -32.85 -4.99
C LEU A 722 -6.36 -33.38 -4.76
N GLU A 723 -7.28 -32.95 -5.62
CA GLU A 723 -8.57 -33.60 -5.84
C GLU A 723 -8.43 -34.53 -7.06
N GLY A 724 -9.21 -35.60 -7.15
CA GLY A 724 -9.09 -36.46 -8.32
C GLY A 724 -10.18 -37.50 -8.45
N TRP A 725 -10.14 -38.18 -9.58
CA TRP A 725 -11.08 -39.20 -9.98
C TRP A 725 -10.31 -40.45 -10.39
N THR A 726 -10.78 -41.60 -9.91
CA THR A 726 -10.45 -42.90 -10.46
C THR A 726 -11.46 -43.20 -11.57
N LEU A 727 -10.98 -43.53 -12.76
CA LEU A 727 -11.77 -43.75 -13.97
C LEU A 727 -11.58 -45.20 -14.46
N ASP A 728 -12.70 -45.91 -14.59
CA ASP A 728 -12.76 -47.24 -15.20
C ASP A 728 -12.71 -47.12 -16.72
N ASP A 729 -11.55 -46.76 -17.26
CA ASP A 729 -11.31 -46.51 -18.68
C ASP A 729 -10.89 -47.77 -19.47
N LEU A 730 -10.60 -48.88 -18.80
CA LEU A 730 -10.18 -50.11 -19.47
C LEU A 730 -11.38 -50.81 -20.15
N ILE A 731 -11.23 -51.20 -21.42
CA ILE A 731 -12.25 -51.94 -22.18
C ILE A 731 -12.12 -53.46 -21.95
N LYS A 732 -10.90 -53.99 -22.05
CA LYS A 732 -10.64 -55.43 -21.88
C LYS A 732 -10.81 -55.77 -20.40
N GLU A 733 -11.56 -56.82 -20.09
CA GLU A 733 -11.85 -57.20 -18.68
C GLU A 733 -10.56 -57.42 -17.87
N GLU A 734 -9.47 -57.86 -18.53
CA GLU A 734 -8.11 -57.89 -17.99
C GLU A 734 -7.07 -57.77 -19.13
N ILE A 735 -5.88 -57.25 -18.81
CA ILE A 735 -4.71 -57.23 -19.71
C ILE A 735 -4.14 -58.66 -19.80
N PRO A 736 -3.69 -59.14 -20.99
CA PRO A 736 -3.29 -60.54 -21.16
C PRO A 736 -2.21 -61.00 -20.17
N GLU A 737 -1.19 -60.17 -19.98
CA GLU A 737 -0.06 -60.39 -19.09
C GLU A 737 -0.04 -59.38 -17.94
N ALA A 738 0.46 -59.81 -16.78
CA ALA A 738 0.55 -58.94 -15.62
C ALA A 738 1.62 -57.86 -15.84
N VAL A 739 1.23 -56.59 -15.75
CA VAL A 739 2.14 -55.46 -15.90
C VAL A 739 2.90 -55.24 -14.59
N THR A 740 4.22 -55.41 -14.65
CA THR A 740 5.12 -55.27 -13.49
C THR A 740 6.21 -54.19 -13.67
N THR A 741 6.45 -53.75 -14.91
CA THR A 741 7.45 -52.72 -15.25
C THR A 741 6.84 -51.52 -15.97
N ILE A 742 7.54 -50.38 -15.94
CA ILE A 742 7.12 -49.16 -16.66
C ILE A 742 7.08 -49.38 -18.18
N GLU A 743 7.98 -50.19 -18.74
CA GLU A 743 8.01 -50.46 -20.18
C GLU A 743 6.79 -51.26 -20.64
N GLN A 744 6.41 -52.30 -19.90
CA GLN A 744 5.18 -53.05 -20.12
C GLN A 744 3.95 -52.12 -20.03
N ALA A 745 3.90 -51.26 -19.01
CA ALA A 745 2.82 -50.29 -18.86
C ALA A 745 2.73 -49.33 -20.05
N LYS A 746 3.86 -48.78 -20.52
CA LYS A 746 3.90 -47.88 -21.69
C LYS A 746 3.39 -48.58 -22.96
N LYS A 747 3.73 -49.85 -23.16
CA LYS A 747 3.26 -50.67 -24.30
C LYS A 747 1.74 -50.80 -24.28
N GLU A 748 1.16 -51.19 -23.15
CA GLU A 748 -0.31 -51.33 -23.00
C GLU A 748 -1.04 -49.98 -23.14
N VAL A 749 -0.45 -48.89 -22.64
CA VAL A 749 -0.98 -47.53 -22.78
C VAL A 749 -0.96 -47.03 -24.24
N ALA A 750 -0.05 -47.52 -25.07
CA ALA A 750 0.05 -47.16 -26.47
C ALA A 750 -1.03 -47.83 -27.33
N ASP A 751 -1.51 -49.02 -26.96
CA ASP A 751 -2.58 -49.73 -27.68
C ASP A 751 -3.93 -49.00 -27.52
N PRO A 752 -4.49 -48.41 -28.60
CA PRO A 752 -5.75 -47.69 -28.52
C PRO A 752 -6.96 -48.60 -28.28
N THR A 753 -6.86 -49.92 -28.49
CA THR A 753 -7.96 -50.88 -28.29
C THR A 753 -8.27 -51.11 -26.81
N ASN A 754 -7.31 -50.84 -25.92
CA ASN A 754 -7.45 -51.04 -24.48
C ASN A 754 -8.37 -50.02 -23.79
N TRP A 755 -8.59 -48.83 -24.37
CA TRP A 755 -9.15 -47.67 -23.66
C TRP A 755 -10.53 -47.25 -24.18
N LYS A 756 -11.44 -46.86 -23.28
CA LYS A 756 -12.77 -46.30 -23.59
C LYS A 756 -12.65 -44.88 -24.15
N ILE A 757 -11.60 -44.14 -23.80
CA ILE A 757 -11.23 -42.85 -24.42
C ILE A 757 -10.47 -43.09 -25.73
N ASP A 758 -10.92 -42.44 -26.80
CA ASP A 758 -10.11 -42.20 -27.98
C ASP A 758 -9.16 -41.03 -27.70
N TRP A 759 -7.87 -41.35 -27.53
CA TRP A 759 -6.83 -40.39 -27.16
C TRP A 759 -6.42 -39.44 -28.28
N ASN A 760 -6.88 -39.64 -29.51
CA ASN A 760 -6.67 -38.70 -30.61
C ASN A 760 -7.70 -37.57 -30.57
N THR A 761 -8.95 -37.88 -30.20
CA THR A 761 -10.06 -36.92 -30.17
C THR A 761 -10.45 -36.47 -28.75
N GLY A 762 -9.98 -37.18 -27.73
CA GLY A 762 -10.37 -36.98 -26.33
C GLY A 762 -11.83 -37.35 -26.04
N LYS A 763 -12.56 -37.95 -27.00
CA LYS A 763 -13.95 -38.41 -26.83
C LYS A 763 -13.98 -39.84 -26.32
N THR A 764 -15.06 -40.20 -25.64
CA THR A 764 -15.35 -41.60 -25.33
C THR A 764 -15.83 -42.31 -26.60
N LYS A 765 -15.38 -43.54 -26.81
CA LYS A 765 -15.82 -44.38 -27.93
C LYS A 765 -17.33 -44.59 -27.93
N MET A 766 -17.89 -44.85 -29.09
CA MET A 766 -19.33 -45.09 -29.26
C MET A 766 -19.66 -46.55 -29.02
N LEU A 767 -20.73 -46.82 -28.28
CA LEU A 767 -21.32 -48.16 -28.21
C LEU A 767 -22.03 -48.49 -29.53
N PRO A 768 -22.24 -49.78 -29.86
CA PRO A 768 -23.02 -50.19 -31.04
C PRO A 768 -24.43 -49.57 -31.11
N THR A 769 -24.97 -49.14 -29.97
CA THR A 769 -26.25 -48.44 -29.84
C THR A 769 -26.21 -46.96 -30.28
N GLY A 770 -25.07 -46.47 -30.78
CA GLY A 770 -24.88 -45.08 -31.19
C GLY A 770 -24.79 -44.10 -30.02
N LYS A 771 -24.64 -44.58 -28.78
CA LYS A 771 -24.46 -43.74 -27.58
C LYS A 771 -22.99 -43.73 -27.14
N PRO A 772 -22.47 -42.60 -26.63
CA PRO A 772 -21.11 -42.55 -26.10
C PRO A 772 -20.97 -43.48 -24.88
N GLN A 773 -19.90 -44.26 -24.86
CA GLN A 773 -19.55 -45.14 -23.77
C GLN A 773 -19.12 -44.32 -22.57
N LYS A 774 -20.02 -44.19 -21.59
CA LYS A 774 -19.72 -43.45 -20.36
C LYS A 774 -18.73 -44.21 -19.50
N ILE A 775 -17.76 -43.49 -18.94
CA ILE A 775 -16.73 -44.07 -18.08
C ILE A 775 -17.21 -43.98 -16.64
N LEU A 776 -17.29 -45.13 -15.95
CA LEU A 776 -17.62 -45.15 -14.53
C LEU A 776 -16.46 -44.55 -13.73
N THR A 777 -16.78 -43.70 -12.76
CA THR A 777 -15.77 -42.96 -12.00
C THR A 777 -16.06 -42.95 -10.51
N GLN A 778 -15.01 -42.82 -9.71
CA GLN A 778 -15.09 -42.67 -8.26
C GLN A 778 -14.20 -41.52 -7.81
N GLU A 779 -14.70 -40.70 -6.89
CA GLU A 779 -13.91 -39.63 -6.28
C GLU A 779 -12.77 -40.24 -5.46
N LYS A 780 -11.56 -39.68 -5.61
CA LYS A 780 -10.41 -40.04 -4.78
C LYS A 780 -10.44 -39.23 -3.49
N ALA A 781 -9.98 -39.83 -2.40
CA ALA A 781 -9.66 -39.07 -1.18
C ALA A 781 -8.61 -37.98 -1.49
N ARG A 782 -8.53 -36.94 -0.66
CA ARG A 782 -7.52 -35.87 -0.82
C ARG A 782 -6.11 -36.47 -0.83
N GLN A 783 -5.32 -36.15 -1.85
CA GLN A 783 -3.98 -36.69 -2.03
C GLN A 783 -2.90 -35.60 -1.91
N PRO A 784 -1.68 -35.94 -1.46
CA PRO A 784 -0.55 -35.02 -1.44
C PRO A 784 -0.06 -34.66 -2.86
N LYS A 785 0.54 -33.47 -3.02
CA LYS A 785 0.95 -32.96 -4.34
C LYS A 785 2.01 -33.79 -5.06
N HIS A 786 2.79 -34.61 -4.36
CA HIS A 786 3.84 -35.44 -4.96
C HIS A 786 3.32 -36.40 -6.05
N TRP A 787 2.02 -36.74 -6.02
CA TRP A 787 1.40 -37.56 -7.06
C TRP A 787 1.38 -36.90 -8.45
N LEU A 788 1.52 -35.57 -8.54
CA LEU A 788 1.62 -34.87 -9.83
C LEU A 788 2.90 -35.20 -10.60
N THR A 789 3.97 -35.61 -9.90
CA THR A 789 5.27 -35.91 -10.50
C THR A 789 5.66 -37.38 -10.38
N PHE A 790 4.92 -38.16 -9.59
CA PHE A 790 5.22 -39.57 -9.37
C PHE A 790 5.02 -40.40 -10.63
N ARG A 791 6.06 -41.09 -11.07
CA ARG A 791 6.05 -42.10 -12.14
C ARG A 791 6.96 -43.23 -11.63
N GLY A 792 6.45 -44.44 -11.52
CA GLY A 792 7.21 -45.45 -10.81
C GLY A 792 6.51 -46.78 -10.62
N VAL A 793 7.28 -47.73 -10.08
CA VAL A 793 6.82 -49.05 -9.66
C VAL A 793 6.74 -49.05 -8.14
N ILE A 794 5.56 -49.33 -7.59
CA ILE A 794 5.27 -49.48 -6.17
C ILE A 794 5.40 -50.97 -5.84
N PRO A 795 6.26 -51.38 -4.89
CA PRO A 795 6.43 -52.81 -4.55
C PRO A 795 5.13 -53.48 -4.07
N PRO A 796 4.96 -54.81 -4.29
CA PRO A 796 3.83 -55.57 -3.75
C PRO A 796 3.63 -55.37 -2.25
N GLY A 797 2.39 -55.38 -1.79
CA GLY A 797 2.02 -55.20 -0.38
C GLY A 797 2.04 -53.74 0.12
N ARG A 798 2.49 -52.78 -0.70
CA ARG A 798 2.41 -51.34 -0.40
C ARG A 798 1.09 -50.74 -0.89
N VAL A 799 0.71 -49.59 -0.34
CA VAL A 799 -0.48 -48.83 -0.76
C VAL A 799 -0.34 -48.45 -2.23
N GLY A 800 -1.28 -48.91 -3.06
CA GLY A 800 -1.24 -48.75 -4.52
C GLY A 800 -0.73 -49.97 -5.29
N ALA A 801 -0.23 -51.01 -4.61
CA ALA A 801 0.05 -52.32 -5.20
C ALA A 801 -0.97 -53.36 -4.72
N THR A 802 -0.95 -54.58 -5.28
CA THR A 802 -1.68 -55.71 -4.70
C THR A 802 -0.75 -56.51 -3.79
N ARG A 803 -1.28 -57.54 -3.10
CA ARG A 803 -0.46 -58.46 -2.31
C ARG A 803 0.62 -59.16 -3.16
N PHE A 804 0.35 -59.40 -4.44
CA PHE A 804 1.17 -60.25 -5.31
C PHE A 804 1.83 -59.50 -6.47
N TYR A 805 1.28 -58.36 -6.89
CA TYR A 805 1.77 -57.60 -8.04
C TYR A 805 2.08 -56.15 -7.67
N PRO A 806 3.16 -55.57 -8.21
CA PRO A 806 3.49 -54.18 -7.98
C PRO A 806 2.44 -53.24 -8.59
N GLY A 807 2.38 -52.01 -8.08
CA GLY A 807 1.60 -50.93 -8.66
C GLY A 807 2.45 -50.13 -9.65
N VAL A 808 2.16 -50.19 -10.95
CA VAL A 808 2.92 -49.44 -11.96
C VAL A 808 2.13 -48.21 -12.40
N ILE A 809 2.74 -47.03 -12.29
CA ILE A 809 2.09 -45.76 -12.63
C ILE A 809 2.82 -45.06 -13.77
N VAL A 810 2.10 -44.77 -14.84
CA VAL A 810 2.59 -44.08 -16.04
C VAL A 810 1.68 -42.91 -16.42
N GLU A 811 2.28 -41.82 -16.86
CA GLU A 811 1.55 -40.62 -17.29
C GLU A 811 1.05 -40.77 -18.73
N LYS A 812 -0.18 -40.32 -18.99
CA LYS A 812 -0.78 -40.29 -20.33
C LYS A 812 -0.94 -38.90 -20.90
N ASP A 813 -1.33 -37.95 -20.05
CA ASP A 813 -1.54 -36.55 -20.41
C ASP A 813 -1.38 -35.64 -19.18
N ARG A 814 -1.04 -34.37 -19.43
CA ARG A 814 -0.95 -33.34 -18.41
C ARG A 814 -1.26 -31.97 -19.00
N GLY A 815 -1.64 -31.02 -18.16
CA GLY A 815 -1.89 -29.66 -18.59
C GLY A 815 -2.36 -28.79 -17.42
N TRP A 816 -3.13 -27.76 -17.76
CA TRP A 816 -3.84 -26.92 -16.79
C TRP A 816 -5.34 -26.98 -17.06
N TYR A 817 -6.14 -26.56 -16.08
CA TYR A 817 -7.59 -26.61 -16.20
C TYR A 817 -8.27 -25.40 -15.60
N GLU A 818 -9.50 -25.16 -16.05
CA GLU A 818 -10.45 -24.22 -15.45
C GLU A 818 -11.68 -24.97 -14.98
N THR A 819 -12.34 -24.45 -13.93
CA THR A 819 -13.55 -25.06 -13.38
C THR A 819 -14.79 -24.38 -13.92
N GLY A 820 -15.76 -25.17 -14.37
CA GLY A 820 -17.09 -24.71 -14.71
C GLY A 820 -18.10 -24.95 -13.59
N THR A 821 -19.33 -25.24 -13.99
CA THR A 821 -20.46 -25.51 -13.11
C THR A 821 -20.17 -26.61 -12.09
N ARG A 822 -20.40 -26.31 -10.80
CA ARG A 822 -20.33 -27.29 -9.71
C ARG A 822 -21.71 -27.46 -9.04
N LYS A 823 -22.19 -28.70 -8.99
CA LYS A 823 -23.44 -29.11 -8.32
C LYS A 823 -23.22 -30.44 -7.61
N PRO A 824 -24.06 -30.81 -6.62
CA PRO A 824 -23.94 -32.09 -5.91
C PRO A 824 -23.94 -33.35 -6.80
N TYR A 825 -24.42 -33.23 -8.04
CA TYR A 825 -24.49 -34.30 -9.03
C TYR A 825 -23.74 -33.98 -10.34
N MET A 826 -22.95 -32.90 -10.39
CA MET A 826 -22.23 -32.49 -11.60
C MET A 826 -20.96 -31.69 -11.31
N TYR A 827 -19.86 -32.09 -11.93
CA TYR A 827 -18.66 -31.26 -12.05
C TYR A 827 -18.36 -31.01 -13.52
N GLU A 828 -17.96 -29.78 -13.84
CA GLU A 828 -17.58 -29.35 -15.17
C GLU A 828 -16.15 -28.82 -15.13
N TYR A 829 -15.33 -29.30 -16.05
CA TYR A 829 -13.93 -28.92 -16.18
C TYR A 829 -13.63 -28.55 -17.63
N PHE A 830 -12.79 -27.52 -17.82
CA PHE A 830 -12.23 -27.16 -19.12
C PHE A 830 -10.75 -27.49 -19.07
N LEU A 831 -10.36 -28.53 -19.80
CA LEU A 831 -9.02 -29.09 -19.78
C LEU A 831 -8.20 -28.50 -20.93
N HIS A 832 -6.95 -28.16 -20.64
CA HIS A 832 -5.98 -27.62 -21.59
C HIS A 832 -4.70 -28.46 -21.55
N GLY A 833 -4.84 -29.74 -21.88
CA GLY A 833 -3.74 -30.70 -21.96
C GLY A 833 -3.17 -30.89 -23.36
N GLY A 834 -2.21 -31.80 -23.49
CA GLY A 834 -1.74 -32.23 -24.80
C GLY A 834 -2.82 -32.97 -25.58
N LYS A 835 -3.59 -33.84 -24.90
CA LYS A 835 -4.61 -34.70 -25.51
C LYS A 835 -6.03 -34.33 -25.07
N LEU A 836 -6.26 -34.16 -23.77
CA LEU A 836 -7.55 -33.76 -23.22
C LEU A 836 -7.70 -32.25 -23.36
N LYS A 837 -8.51 -31.84 -24.34
CA LYS A 837 -8.78 -30.43 -24.66
C LYS A 837 -10.27 -30.13 -24.68
N GLY A 838 -10.64 -29.03 -24.05
CA GLY A 838 -12.01 -28.51 -24.02
C GLY A 838 -12.82 -28.97 -22.80
N ARG A 839 -14.14 -28.95 -22.95
CA ARG A 839 -15.12 -29.20 -21.88
C ARG A 839 -15.29 -30.69 -21.63
N TYR A 840 -15.18 -31.09 -20.36
CA TYR A 840 -15.44 -32.43 -19.82
C TYR A 840 -16.38 -32.35 -18.62
N ILE A 841 -17.22 -33.37 -18.45
CA ILE A 841 -18.20 -33.39 -17.36
C ILE A 841 -18.17 -34.70 -16.58
N PHE A 842 -18.25 -34.57 -15.27
CA PHE A 842 -18.59 -35.65 -14.35
C PHE A 842 -20.06 -35.48 -13.97
N ARG A 843 -20.86 -36.54 -14.09
CA ARG A 843 -22.29 -36.50 -13.77
C ARG A 843 -22.71 -37.72 -12.96
N LYS A 844 -23.40 -37.48 -11.85
CA LYS A 844 -24.03 -38.53 -11.06
C LYS A 844 -25.36 -38.93 -11.71
N LEU A 845 -25.52 -40.20 -12.07
CA LEU A 845 -26.70 -40.75 -12.74
C LEU A 845 -27.15 -42.07 -12.06
N PRO A 846 -28.45 -42.40 -12.07
CA PRO A 846 -28.94 -43.68 -11.58
C PRO A 846 -28.46 -44.82 -12.47
N THR A 847 -28.07 -45.95 -11.88
CA THR A 847 -27.79 -47.22 -12.59
C THR A 847 -29.08 -47.91 -13.05
N ALA A 848 -29.96 -47.21 -13.76
CA ALA A 848 -31.06 -47.87 -14.46
C ALA A 848 -30.50 -48.45 -15.78
N GLY A 849 -30.16 -49.75 -15.78
CA GLY A 849 -29.84 -50.45 -17.03
C GLY A 849 -28.71 -51.49 -16.99
N PHE A 850 -27.98 -51.66 -15.88
CA PHE A 850 -27.10 -52.83 -15.75
C PHE A 850 -27.98 -54.03 -15.36
N ARG A 851 -28.29 -54.90 -16.34
CA ARG A 851 -28.93 -56.18 -16.04
C ARG A 851 -28.03 -56.95 -15.05
N PRO A 852 -28.53 -57.38 -13.88
CA PRO A 852 -27.75 -58.24 -13.00
C PRO A 852 -27.37 -59.52 -13.77
N ARG A 853 -26.17 -60.06 -13.51
CA ARG A 853 -25.84 -61.41 -13.96
C ARG A 853 -26.91 -62.39 -13.43
N PRO A 854 -27.31 -63.43 -14.19
CA PRO A 854 -28.34 -64.37 -13.75
C PRO A 854 -28.04 -64.89 -12.33
N GLY A 855 -28.99 -64.78 -11.41
CA GLY A 855 -28.86 -65.29 -10.04
C GLY A 855 -28.43 -64.28 -8.96
N LYS A 856 -28.34 -62.98 -9.23
CA LYS A 856 -28.13 -61.95 -8.19
C LYS A 856 -29.33 -60.99 -8.08
N GLU A 857 -29.65 -60.59 -6.84
CA GLU A 857 -30.73 -59.66 -6.54
C GLU A 857 -30.68 -58.37 -7.40
N PRO A 858 -31.83 -57.79 -7.77
CA PRO A 858 -31.87 -56.52 -8.47
C PRO A 858 -31.20 -55.44 -7.62
N PHE A 859 -30.19 -54.77 -8.18
CA PHE A 859 -29.46 -53.70 -7.50
C PHE A 859 -30.43 -52.61 -7.02
N LYS A 860 -30.38 -52.27 -5.72
CA LYS A 860 -30.90 -50.97 -5.22
C LYS A 860 -30.37 -49.86 -6.13
N LEU A 861 -31.23 -48.94 -6.55
CA LEU A 861 -30.88 -47.78 -7.39
C LEU A 861 -29.68 -47.03 -6.78
N GLN A 862 -28.47 -47.34 -7.25
CA GLN A 862 -27.25 -46.67 -6.83
C GLN A 862 -26.96 -45.52 -7.78
N MET A 863 -26.66 -44.35 -7.21
CA MET A 863 -26.27 -43.16 -7.96
C MET A 863 -24.75 -43.18 -8.15
N VAL A 864 -24.29 -43.35 -9.39
CA VAL A 864 -22.85 -43.48 -9.71
C VAL A 864 -22.37 -42.33 -10.59
N TRP A 865 -21.08 -42.00 -10.52
CA TRP A 865 -20.47 -40.92 -11.30
C TRP A 865 -19.98 -41.41 -12.66
N PHE A 866 -20.29 -40.65 -13.71
CA PHE A 866 -19.82 -40.90 -15.06
C PHE A 866 -19.00 -39.74 -15.59
N PHE A 867 -17.97 -40.03 -16.38
CA PHE A 867 -17.13 -39.07 -17.09
C PHE A 867 -17.26 -39.21 -18.61
N TRP A 868 -17.37 -38.08 -19.32
CA TRP A 868 -17.25 -38.01 -20.78
C TRP A 868 -16.98 -36.59 -21.27
N ARG A 869 -16.60 -36.49 -22.55
CA ARG A 869 -16.52 -35.22 -23.30
C ARG A 869 -17.85 -34.99 -24.05
N PRO A 870 -18.66 -33.98 -23.71
CA PRO A 870 -19.87 -33.65 -24.47
C PRO A 870 -19.53 -33.09 -25.85
N ASP A 871 -20.37 -33.34 -26.86
CA ASP A 871 -20.20 -32.71 -28.19
C ASP A 871 -20.38 -31.20 -28.12
N GLU A 872 -21.35 -30.72 -27.34
CA GLU A 872 -21.52 -29.30 -27.07
C GLU A 872 -20.48 -28.81 -26.05
N GLN A 873 -19.59 -27.96 -26.54
CA GLN A 873 -18.50 -27.36 -25.76
C GLN A 873 -18.89 -26.06 -25.05
N LEU A 874 -20.12 -25.56 -25.27
CA LEU A 874 -20.64 -24.39 -24.55
C LEU A 874 -20.74 -24.71 -23.04
N PRO A 875 -20.23 -23.83 -22.14
CA PRO A 875 -20.36 -24.00 -20.70
C PRO A 875 -21.81 -24.19 -20.25
N TYR A 876 -22.04 -25.08 -19.28
CA TYR A 876 -23.40 -25.36 -18.81
C TYR A 876 -24.13 -24.11 -18.30
N ILE A 877 -23.42 -23.21 -17.61
CA ILE A 877 -24.00 -21.98 -17.06
C ILE A 877 -24.59 -21.06 -18.15
N LEU A 878 -24.09 -21.17 -19.39
CA LEU A 878 -24.58 -20.42 -20.55
C LEU A 878 -25.72 -21.13 -21.31
N THR A 879 -26.38 -22.12 -20.70
CA THR A 879 -27.51 -22.84 -21.31
C THR A 879 -28.87 -22.40 -20.77
N ARG A 880 -29.94 -22.54 -21.56
CA ARG A 880 -31.33 -22.34 -21.07
C ARG A 880 -31.66 -23.22 -19.88
N ARG A 881 -31.04 -24.39 -19.77
CA ARG A 881 -31.25 -25.31 -18.65
C ARG A 881 -30.71 -24.71 -17.33
N ALA A 882 -29.59 -23.99 -17.37
CA ALA A 882 -29.09 -23.28 -16.19
C ALA A 882 -30.08 -22.21 -15.72
N VAL A 883 -30.62 -21.42 -16.66
CA VAL A 883 -31.69 -20.44 -16.38
C VAL A 883 -32.94 -21.14 -15.82
N LYS A 884 -33.47 -22.15 -16.49
CA LYS A 884 -34.69 -22.87 -16.04
C LYS A 884 -34.54 -23.45 -14.64
N THR A 885 -33.34 -23.88 -14.25
CA THR A 885 -33.06 -24.49 -12.95
C THR A 885 -32.64 -23.48 -11.89
N GLY A 886 -32.66 -22.17 -12.18
CA GLY A 886 -32.23 -21.14 -11.23
C GLY A 886 -30.75 -21.21 -10.87
N THR A 887 -29.93 -21.82 -11.74
CA THR A 887 -28.51 -22.04 -11.48
C THR A 887 -27.77 -20.72 -11.58
N LEU A 888 -27.07 -20.34 -10.50
CA LEU A 888 -26.23 -19.17 -10.46
C LEU A 888 -24.98 -19.52 -9.65
N PRO A 889 -23.76 -19.18 -10.12
CA PRO A 889 -22.55 -19.40 -9.35
C PRO A 889 -22.49 -18.52 -8.09
N PRO A 890 -21.61 -18.86 -7.14
CA PRO A 890 -21.18 -17.95 -6.08
C PRO A 890 -20.76 -16.58 -6.61
N VAL A 891 -20.81 -15.57 -5.74
CA VAL A 891 -20.32 -14.22 -6.09
C VAL A 891 -18.82 -14.30 -6.37
N ARG A 892 -18.35 -13.66 -7.45
CA ARG A 892 -16.98 -13.70 -8.01
C ARG A 892 -16.58 -15.00 -8.72
N GLU A 893 -17.49 -15.96 -8.89
CA GLU A 893 -17.24 -17.13 -9.76
C GLU A 893 -18.07 -17.01 -11.04
N SER A 894 -17.42 -17.10 -12.20
CA SER A 894 -18.10 -17.03 -13.51
C SER A 894 -18.61 -18.40 -13.98
N TRP A 895 -17.95 -19.49 -13.59
CA TRP A 895 -18.18 -20.86 -14.10
C TRP A 895 -18.06 -20.99 -15.62
N ILE A 896 -17.30 -20.09 -16.25
CA ILE A 896 -16.95 -20.10 -17.67
C ILE A 896 -15.43 -19.93 -17.85
N PRO A 897 -14.84 -20.42 -18.95
CA PRO A 897 -13.44 -20.18 -19.28
C PRO A 897 -13.14 -18.68 -19.43
N LYS A 898 -11.94 -18.24 -19.07
CA LYS A 898 -11.51 -16.83 -19.14
C LYS A 898 -11.64 -16.23 -20.53
N GLU A 899 -11.37 -17.01 -21.58
CA GLU A 899 -11.53 -16.58 -22.97
C GLU A 899 -12.98 -16.20 -23.32
N ILE A 900 -13.96 -16.87 -22.69
CA ILE A 900 -15.38 -16.56 -22.83
C ILE A 900 -15.76 -15.40 -21.90
N GLU A 901 -15.22 -15.40 -20.68
CA GLU A 901 -15.41 -14.35 -19.69
C GLU A 901 -15.05 -12.96 -20.22
N GLN A 902 -13.91 -12.83 -20.90
CA GLN A 902 -13.43 -11.57 -21.50
C GLN A 902 -14.33 -11.03 -22.61
N LYS A 903 -15.11 -11.88 -23.28
CA LYS A 903 -16.00 -11.50 -24.37
C LYS A 903 -17.36 -10.99 -23.88
N ILE A 904 -17.63 -11.07 -22.57
CA ILE A 904 -18.91 -10.66 -21.98
C ILE A 904 -18.82 -9.19 -21.53
N PRO A 905 -19.69 -8.31 -22.06
CA PRO A 905 -19.75 -6.90 -21.68
C PRO A 905 -19.90 -6.70 -20.18
N GLU A 906 -19.28 -5.65 -19.63
CA GLU A 906 -19.20 -5.43 -18.19
C GLU A 906 -20.58 -5.39 -17.49
N ASN A 907 -21.60 -4.86 -18.16
CA ASN A 907 -22.97 -4.79 -17.68
C ASN A 907 -23.67 -6.16 -17.59
N LEU A 908 -23.19 -7.17 -18.31
CA LEU A 908 -23.73 -8.53 -18.35
C LEU A 908 -22.95 -9.53 -17.47
N GLN A 909 -21.88 -9.09 -16.81
CA GLN A 909 -21.04 -9.96 -15.98
C GLN A 909 -21.75 -10.37 -14.68
N TYR A 910 -22.56 -11.42 -14.76
CA TYR A 910 -23.40 -11.95 -13.68
C TYR A 910 -22.63 -12.47 -12.46
N TRP A 911 -21.33 -12.69 -12.58
CA TRP A 911 -20.46 -13.08 -11.46
C TRP A 911 -20.00 -11.91 -10.61
N LYS A 912 -20.19 -10.66 -11.05
CA LYS A 912 -19.89 -9.49 -10.22
C LYS A 912 -20.82 -9.44 -9.00
N PRO A 913 -20.35 -8.87 -7.86
CA PRO A 913 -21.20 -8.67 -6.69
C PRO A 913 -22.46 -7.88 -7.01
N GLY A 914 -23.62 -8.38 -6.56
CA GLY A 914 -24.94 -7.82 -6.83
C GLY A 914 -26.04 -8.66 -6.20
N LYS A 915 -27.27 -8.14 -6.17
CA LYS A 915 -28.45 -8.91 -5.69
C LYS A 915 -28.64 -10.15 -6.56
N ARG A 916 -29.07 -11.26 -5.97
CA ARG A 916 -29.26 -12.54 -6.68
C ARG A 916 -30.16 -12.39 -7.92
N LEU A 917 -31.25 -11.63 -7.82
CA LEU A 917 -32.18 -11.36 -8.94
C LEU A 917 -31.49 -10.63 -10.09
N ASP A 918 -30.81 -9.50 -9.81
CA ASP A 918 -30.06 -8.74 -10.81
C ASP A 918 -28.96 -9.58 -11.49
N ARG A 919 -28.20 -10.35 -10.71
CA ARG A 919 -27.20 -11.28 -11.24
C ARG A 919 -27.85 -12.36 -12.13
N PHE A 920 -29.01 -12.86 -11.72
CA PHE A 920 -29.73 -13.87 -12.47
C PHE A 920 -30.34 -13.32 -13.76
N ASP A 921 -30.81 -12.06 -13.77
CA ASP A 921 -31.30 -11.39 -14.98
C ASP A 921 -30.14 -11.09 -15.95
N LYS A 922 -28.99 -10.64 -15.45
CA LYS A 922 -27.75 -10.55 -16.25
C LYS A 922 -27.34 -11.88 -16.85
N LEU A 923 -27.48 -12.99 -16.10
CA LEU A 923 -27.23 -14.32 -16.63
C LEU A 923 -28.21 -14.67 -17.75
N LYS A 924 -29.51 -14.39 -17.60
CA LYS A 924 -30.51 -14.61 -18.67
C LYS A 924 -30.14 -13.84 -19.94
N GLU A 925 -29.79 -12.57 -19.81
CA GLU A 925 -29.39 -11.72 -20.94
C GLU A 925 -28.11 -12.24 -21.60
N THR A 926 -27.13 -12.68 -20.81
CA THR A 926 -25.90 -13.31 -21.31
C THR A 926 -26.20 -14.59 -22.09
N VAL A 927 -27.09 -15.45 -21.58
CA VAL A 927 -27.52 -16.69 -22.26
C VAL A 927 -28.20 -16.39 -23.59
N GLU A 928 -29.06 -15.38 -23.66
CA GLU A 928 -29.69 -14.96 -24.91
C GLU A 928 -28.70 -14.34 -25.90
N LEU A 929 -27.69 -13.61 -25.43
CA LEU A 929 -26.61 -13.07 -26.29
C LEU A 929 -25.84 -14.19 -26.99
N PHE A 930 -25.38 -15.20 -26.25
CA PHE A 930 -24.67 -16.35 -26.84
C PHE A 930 -25.56 -17.16 -27.77
N ARG A 931 -26.85 -17.23 -27.48
CA ARG A 931 -27.83 -17.91 -28.34
C ARG A 931 -28.03 -17.18 -29.68
N LYS A 932 -28.16 -15.84 -29.68
CA LYS A 932 -28.29 -15.05 -30.91
C LYS A 932 -27.07 -15.23 -31.81
N LYS A 933 -25.86 -15.15 -31.25
CA LYS A 933 -24.61 -15.41 -31.99
C LYS A 933 -24.55 -16.83 -32.55
N LYS A 934 -24.96 -17.84 -31.78
CA LYS A 934 -24.99 -19.23 -32.25
C LYS A 934 -26.00 -19.44 -33.39
N LEU A 935 -27.14 -18.74 -33.38
CA LEU A 935 -28.11 -18.76 -34.48
C LEU A 935 -27.53 -18.13 -35.75
N GLU A 936 -26.82 -17.01 -35.62
CA GLU A 936 -26.12 -16.36 -36.75
C GLU A 936 -25.01 -17.26 -37.32
N GLU A 937 -24.19 -17.88 -36.48
CA GLU A 937 -23.14 -18.83 -36.90
C GLU A 937 -23.72 -20.07 -37.57
N ASN A 938 -24.82 -20.63 -37.06
CA ASN A 938 -25.50 -21.77 -37.68
C ASN A 938 -26.12 -21.39 -39.03
N TYR A 939 -26.78 -20.23 -39.13
CA TYR A 939 -27.31 -19.72 -40.39
C TYR A 939 -26.21 -19.52 -41.44
N LEU A 940 -25.06 -18.97 -41.04
CA LEU A 940 -23.88 -18.84 -41.90
C LEU A 940 -23.32 -20.21 -42.33
N LYS A 941 -23.24 -21.19 -41.42
CA LYS A 941 -22.82 -22.55 -41.76
C LYS A 941 -23.78 -23.24 -42.74
N GLU A 942 -25.07 -23.22 -42.46
CA GLU A 942 -26.10 -23.78 -43.34
C GLU A 942 -26.07 -23.13 -44.73
N LYS A 943 -25.86 -21.80 -44.79
CA LYS A 943 -25.71 -21.08 -46.05
C LYS A 943 -24.44 -21.46 -46.81
N ILE A 944 -23.30 -21.64 -46.11
CA ILE A 944 -22.05 -22.11 -46.72
C ILE A 944 -22.19 -23.55 -47.21
N GLU A 945 -22.87 -24.41 -46.47
CA GLU A 945 -23.09 -25.81 -46.82
C GLU A 945 -24.05 -25.93 -48.01
N PHE A 946 -25.13 -25.15 -48.04
CA PHE A 946 -26.01 -24.98 -49.20
C PHE A 946 -25.27 -24.46 -50.44
N LEU A 947 -24.39 -23.47 -50.29
CA LEU A 947 -23.57 -22.96 -51.40
C LEU A 947 -22.58 -24.02 -51.90
N LYS A 948 -22.02 -24.86 -51.03
CA LYS A 948 -21.18 -26.00 -51.42
C LYS A 948 -21.94 -27.13 -52.09
N GLU A 949 -23.20 -27.36 -51.72
CA GLU A 949 -24.06 -28.32 -52.40
C GLU A 949 -24.46 -27.79 -53.79
N MET A 950 -24.68 -26.48 -53.95
CA MET A 950 -24.90 -25.84 -55.26
C MET A 950 -23.65 -25.83 -56.15
N ASP A 951 -22.45 -25.73 -55.60
CA ASP A 951 -21.20 -25.84 -56.37
C ASP A 951 -20.87 -27.29 -56.78
N ASN A 952 -21.47 -28.29 -56.10
CA ASN A 952 -21.30 -29.71 -56.41
C ASN A 952 -22.42 -30.32 -57.26
N ALA A 953 -23.50 -29.57 -57.52
CA ALA A 953 -24.62 -29.93 -58.40
C ALA A 953 -24.46 -29.20 -59.75
#